data_AF-A0A9D5HN13-F1
#
_entry.id   AF-A0A9D5HN13-F1
#
_cell.length_a   1.000
_cell.length_b   1.000
_cell.length_c   1.000
_cell.angle_alpha   90.00
_cell.angle_beta   90.00
_cell.angle_gamma   90.00
#
_symmetry.space_group_name_H-M   'P 1'
#
loop_
_entity.id
_entity.type
_entity.pdbx_description
1 polymer ?
#
loop_
_entity_poly.entity_id
_entity_poly.type
_entity_poly.pdbx_seq_one_letter_code
_entity_poly.pdbx_strand_id
1 'polypeptide(L)'
;MLLLFFLLLISFLPCNTSHPLDPLTPSEFSTIQHTLKTSHLFSSSPPPSFQYIGLADPDKTDILNSLSDRHNSPPPPRQAFIIARSGHTTHEIILDITTKTIISNTVYTGFGFPMFNFEEQTAASNLPFNYTPFLNSIKKRRIKLSEVVCTTFSVGWFGEVEKTKRLLNILCFLTGNSVNLYMRPVEGITIVVDLDVMEIVGYKDRFVVPVPVAGGTDYRSSKQRPPFGPRGMPVEVVQPEGKGVTIDGHSISWANWKFHLGFDVRAGAVISLASVQELEHTMYRPVLYKGFVSELFVPYQDPTEEWYYKTFFDAGEFGFGLSAISLQPLTDCPTNAEFLDGYYASQDGSPVKIKNVFCLFERYSGDSAWRHTEIGIPGQVITEVQPEISLVVRMVSTIGNYDYIVDWEFKTNGAIKFTVSLSGLLEVKGTSYTNLGQVEKDEDLYGSLLAKNTIGVNHDHFITYYLDLDIDGYNNSFVKAKLKTVKITDGSSLRKSYWTVVKEIAETEADARVDLNSGPPADLLFVNTNKKTKMGNNVEPDKSALLSWHADDSRSHPPPRRAFVILRSGRGQTHEIYVDISTKSIESNKIYTGFGYPRFTLEERTSAAALPLKYRPFMASVKKRGMKLSDVVCAASSVGWFGEVQKTKRVVKLNCYVTGDTVNFYMRPLEGITIVVDLDVMKIVDYKDRFVVPVPKAEGTDYRSAKQRPPYGPQGKPVTVVQPEGKGFVIEDHFISWANWRFHLGYDVRAGAVISLASVQEVEKGVYRQVLYKGFVSELFVPYQDPTEEWYYRTYFDAGEYGLGLSAASLQPLIDCPANAEFMDGYYANQDGTPVKIKNVFCVFERYSGDSSWRHTETGIPGQVVTEVRPEISLVVRMVSSVGNYDYITDWEFKTSGSIKVWVSLTGILAVKGTTYTNVGQVKKDEDLYGTLLVENTIGVYHDHFVTYYLDMDIDGNKNSFVQAKIKTMRVTDGSSPRKSHWTVVKETAETEADGKVELGSEPANLLVVNTNKKTKVGNDVGYQIISHGATAASLLSDDDYPQIRASYSKKQVWVTAYNKSEQWAAGLYVDQSRGDDNLAVWSQRYDQLMSKHVGQECM
;
A
#
# COMPACT_ATOMS: atom_id res chain seq x y z
N MET A 1 64.09 23.10 42.49
CA MET A 1 63.66 23.07 41.09
C MET A 1 63.18 21.65 40.81
N LEU A 2 61.88 21.38 40.84
CA LEU A 2 60.80 21.83 39.93
C LEU A 2 60.93 21.16 38.55
N LEU A 3 59.99 20.30 38.16
CA LEU A 3 58.62 20.63 37.70
C LEU A 3 58.68 21.54 36.46
N LEU A 4 58.64 20.95 35.26
CA LEU A 4 58.27 21.64 34.00
C LEU A 4 58.00 20.72 32.78
N PHE A 5 58.15 19.40 32.87
CA PHE A 5 57.90 18.44 31.77
C PHE A 5 56.90 17.33 32.16
N PHE A 6 55.74 17.73 32.69
CA PHE A 6 54.60 16.82 32.97
C PHE A 6 53.23 17.47 32.70
N LEU A 7 53.20 18.43 31.77
CA LEU A 7 52.00 19.16 31.31
C LEU A 7 52.06 19.26 29.78
N LEU A 8 50.90 19.47 29.14
CA LEU A 8 50.71 19.55 27.68
C LEU A 8 50.89 18.23 26.90
N LEU A 9 50.39 17.13 27.47
CA LEU A 9 49.63 16.15 26.69
C LEU A 9 48.16 16.18 27.13
N ILE A 10 47.51 17.33 26.89
CA ILE A 10 46.05 17.41 26.92
C ILE A 10 45.56 16.65 25.70
N SER A 11 45.16 15.40 25.93
CA SER A 11 44.32 14.68 24.97
C SER A 11 43.00 15.44 24.87
N PHE A 12 42.85 16.23 23.81
CA PHE A 12 41.55 16.70 23.34
C PHE A 12 40.76 15.47 22.85
N LEU A 13 40.20 14.72 23.81
CA LEU A 13 39.00 13.94 23.56
C LEU A 13 37.98 14.93 22.99
N PRO A 14 37.45 14.72 21.77
CA PRO A 14 36.37 15.56 21.28
C PRO A 14 35.21 15.44 22.28
N CYS A 15 34.82 16.57 22.86
CA CYS A 15 33.60 16.62 23.64
C CYS A 15 32.46 16.49 22.63
N ASN A 16 31.99 15.25 22.40
CA ASN A 16 30.81 15.00 21.60
C ASN A 16 29.61 15.61 22.31
N THR A 17 29.33 16.87 21.98
CA THR A 17 28.09 17.55 22.32
C THR A 17 26.97 16.85 21.57
N SER A 18 26.22 15.99 22.27
CA SER A 18 25.02 15.35 21.74
C SER A 18 24.12 16.39 21.07
N HIS A 19 23.52 16.03 19.95
CA HIS A 19 22.56 16.88 19.26
C HIS A 19 21.36 17.16 20.21
N PRO A 20 20.74 18.35 20.20
CA PRO A 20 19.69 18.68 21.18
C PRO A 20 18.56 17.64 21.28
N LEU A 21 18.16 17.07 20.13
CA LEU A 21 17.12 16.03 20.01
C LEU A 21 17.62 14.59 20.27
N ASP A 22 18.89 14.37 20.58
CA ASP A 22 19.38 13.02 20.90
C ASP A 22 18.64 12.44 22.12
N PRO A 23 18.23 11.17 22.09
CA PRO A 23 17.66 10.49 23.26
C PRO A 23 18.55 10.60 24.50
N LEU A 24 17.94 10.40 25.68
CA LEU A 24 18.67 10.44 26.94
C LEU A 24 19.71 9.30 27.00
N THR A 25 20.96 9.65 27.25
CA THR A 25 22.04 8.67 27.42
C THR A 25 21.93 7.95 28.77
N PRO A 26 22.52 6.75 28.95
CA PRO A 26 22.52 6.06 30.24
C PRO A 26 23.11 6.89 31.40
N SER A 27 24.09 7.75 31.10
CA SER A 27 24.66 8.75 32.01
C SER A 27 23.65 9.83 32.43
N GLU A 28 22.77 10.25 31.53
CA GLU A 28 21.74 11.26 31.80
C GLU A 28 20.59 10.65 32.60
N PHE A 29 20.09 9.46 32.24
CA PHE A 29 19.17 8.67 33.08
C PHE A 29 19.71 8.51 34.51
N SER A 30 20.97 8.10 34.66
CA SER A 30 21.62 7.96 35.97
C SER A 30 21.71 9.29 36.74
N THR A 31 21.89 10.41 36.03
CA THR A 31 21.95 11.76 36.62
C THR A 31 20.57 12.26 37.05
N ILE A 32 19.53 12.02 36.25
CA ILE A 32 18.13 12.31 36.57
C ILE A 32 17.72 11.49 37.81
N GLN A 33 17.97 10.17 37.79
CA GLN A 33 17.69 9.26 38.89
C GLN A 33 18.35 9.72 40.19
N HIS A 34 19.64 10.05 40.16
CA HIS A 34 20.38 10.48 41.35
C HIS A 34 19.86 11.83 41.88
N THR A 35 19.64 12.81 40.99
CA THR A 35 19.15 14.15 41.37
C THR A 35 17.75 14.09 41.99
N LEU A 36 16.85 13.25 41.44
CA LEU A 36 15.49 13.10 41.97
C LEU A 36 15.45 12.28 43.27
N LYS A 37 16.20 11.16 43.36
CA LYS A 37 16.32 10.36 44.60
C LYS A 37 17.02 11.08 45.75
N THR A 38 17.82 12.12 45.47
CA THR A 38 18.45 12.99 46.50
C THR A 38 17.64 14.27 46.80
N SER A 39 16.56 14.53 46.04
CA SER A 39 15.69 15.68 46.27
C SER A 39 14.74 15.47 47.46
N HIS A 40 14.41 16.56 48.14
CA HIS A 40 13.44 16.57 49.25
C HIS A 40 12.00 16.17 48.83
N LEU A 41 11.71 16.16 47.54
CA LEU A 41 10.40 15.80 46.98
C LEU A 41 10.09 14.30 47.13
N PHE A 42 11.12 13.47 47.21
CA PHE A 42 10.99 12.00 47.16
C PHE A 42 11.65 11.28 48.35
N SER A 43 11.87 11.99 49.45
CA SER A 43 12.35 11.42 50.73
C SER A 43 11.29 10.59 51.49
N SER A 44 10.19 10.22 50.85
CA SER A 44 9.06 9.48 51.41
C SER A 44 9.26 7.97 51.34
N SER A 45 8.49 7.23 52.15
CA SER A 45 8.39 5.77 52.09
C SER A 45 6.93 5.38 51.76
N PRO A 46 6.66 4.50 50.78
CA PRO A 46 7.62 3.85 49.88
C PRO A 46 8.36 4.85 48.96
N PRO A 47 9.53 4.47 48.40
CA PRO A 47 10.28 5.28 47.44
C PRO A 47 9.45 5.55 46.17
N PRO A 48 9.80 6.59 45.38
CA PRO A 48 9.08 6.91 44.15
C PRO A 48 9.21 5.80 43.10
N SER A 49 8.16 5.63 42.29
CA SER A 49 8.20 4.89 41.03
C SER A 49 8.26 5.87 39.86
N PHE A 50 9.17 5.64 38.92
CA PHE A 50 9.22 6.33 37.65
C PHE A 50 8.31 5.61 36.66
N GLN A 51 7.47 6.38 35.98
CA GLN A 51 6.45 5.90 35.03
C GLN A 51 6.69 6.45 33.61
N TYR A 52 7.45 7.54 33.50
CA TYR A 52 8.04 8.05 32.27
C TYR A 52 9.32 8.81 32.60
N ILE A 53 10.39 8.62 31.82
CA ILE A 53 11.54 9.52 31.74
C ILE A 53 11.91 9.62 30.26
N GLY A 54 11.83 10.83 29.69
CA GLY A 54 12.17 11.11 28.30
C GLY A 54 12.76 12.50 28.13
N LEU A 55 13.21 12.82 26.91
CA LEU A 55 13.68 14.15 26.58
C LEU A 55 12.52 15.16 26.75
N ALA A 56 12.79 16.32 27.34
CA ALA A 56 11.92 17.48 27.15
C ALA A 56 12.44 18.21 25.90
N ASP A 57 11.76 18.02 24.77
CA ASP A 57 12.08 18.70 23.51
C ASP A 57 12.24 20.22 23.73
N PRO A 58 13.38 20.81 23.34
CA PRO A 58 13.50 22.27 23.26
C PRO A 58 12.52 22.89 22.25
N ASP A 59 12.30 24.20 22.35
CA ASP A 59 11.43 24.91 21.41
C ASP A 59 11.93 24.78 19.96
N LYS A 60 11.00 24.54 19.03
CA LYS A 60 11.26 24.40 17.60
C LYS A 60 12.03 25.61 17.04
N THR A 61 11.73 26.81 17.52
CA THR A 61 12.40 28.05 17.14
C THR A 61 13.86 28.06 17.60
N ASP A 62 14.14 27.65 18.84
CA ASP A 62 15.50 27.59 19.38
C ASP A 62 16.36 26.56 18.66
N ILE A 63 15.79 25.41 18.29
CA ILE A 63 16.47 24.38 17.50
C ILE A 63 16.81 24.93 16.10
N LEU A 64 15.83 25.49 15.37
CA LEU A 64 16.06 26.06 14.04
C LEU A 64 17.05 27.24 14.05
N ASN A 65 17.03 28.07 15.09
CA ASN A 65 18.02 29.14 15.32
C ASN A 65 19.43 28.56 15.56
N SER A 66 19.57 27.57 16.44
CA SER A 66 20.87 26.95 16.75
C SER A 66 21.48 26.19 15.57
N LEU A 67 20.64 25.69 14.66
CA LEU A 67 21.07 25.02 13.42
C LEU A 67 21.53 26.02 12.34
N SER A 68 21.00 27.25 12.34
CA SER A 68 21.29 28.27 11.33
C SER A 68 22.48 29.18 11.67
N ASP A 69 22.71 29.52 12.94
CA ASP A 69 23.96 30.15 13.40
C ASP A 69 24.64 29.31 14.50
N ARG A 70 25.33 28.25 14.05
CA ARG A 70 26.13 27.33 14.89
C ARG A 70 27.36 27.97 15.56
N HIS A 71 27.65 29.25 15.31
CA HIS A 71 28.85 29.91 15.83
C HIS A 71 28.56 31.00 16.87
N ASN A 72 27.39 31.65 16.81
CA ASN A 72 26.99 32.67 17.78
C ASN A 72 25.84 32.25 18.72
N SER A 73 24.98 31.30 18.33
CA SER A 73 23.88 30.86 19.20
C SER A 73 24.36 29.85 20.27
N PRO A 74 23.99 30.02 21.55
CA PRO A 74 24.19 28.97 22.54
C PRO A 74 23.31 27.74 22.22
N PRO A 75 23.73 26.51 22.57
CA PRO A 75 22.86 25.35 22.45
C PRO A 75 21.65 25.49 23.38
N PRO A 76 20.46 25.00 22.98
CA PRO A 76 19.29 25.01 23.85
C PRO A 76 19.52 24.19 25.14
N PRO A 77 18.82 24.51 26.24
CA PRO A 77 18.97 23.79 27.50
C PRO A 77 18.55 22.33 27.35
N ARG A 78 19.39 21.40 27.81
CA ARG A 78 19.14 19.97 27.69
C ARG A 78 18.38 19.46 28.92
N GLN A 79 17.08 19.26 28.72
CA GLN A 79 16.12 18.98 29.79
C GLN A 79 15.45 17.61 29.60
N ALA A 80 14.99 17.03 30.70
CA ALA A 80 14.17 15.82 30.70
C ALA A 80 12.77 16.12 31.24
N PHE A 81 11.77 15.46 30.66
CA PHE A 81 10.42 15.37 31.23
C PHE A 81 10.29 14.03 31.96
N ILE A 82 9.85 14.08 33.21
CA ILE A 82 9.69 12.92 34.07
C ILE A 82 8.26 12.88 34.60
N ILE A 83 7.64 11.70 34.55
CA ILE A 83 6.44 11.40 35.32
C ILE A 83 6.80 10.37 36.38
N ALA A 84 6.63 10.75 37.65
CA ALA A 84 6.89 9.90 38.81
C ALA A 84 5.66 9.80 39.70
N ARG A 85 5.46 8.66 40.37
CA ARG A 85 4.44 8.48 41.42
C ARG A 85 5.10 8.28 42.77
N SER A 86 4.65 9.03 43.77
CA SER A 86 5.08 8.90 45.17
C SER A 86 3.88 9.18 46.07
N GLY A 87 3.67 8.41 47.14
CA GLY A 87 2.50 8.59 48.04
C GLY A 87 1.14 8.59 47.32
N HIS A 88 1.02 7.82 46.23
CA HIS A 88 -0.12 7.76 45.30
C HIS A 88 -0.38 9.04 44.47
N THR A 89 0.38 10.13 44.64
CA THR A 89 0.30 11.32 43.77
C THR A 89 1.22 11.19 42.57
N THR A 90 0.72 11.60 41.39
CA THR A 90 1.54 11.73 40.17
C THR A 90 2.18 13.12 40.11
N HIS A 91 3.47 13.16 39.81
CA HIS A 91 4.28 14.34 39.64
C HIS A 91 4.80 14.43 38.20
N GLU A 92 4.57 15.58 37.57
CA GLU A 92 5.09 15.98 36.27
C GLU A 92 6.25 16.94 36.50
N ILE A 93 7.45 16.60 36.05
CA ILE A 93 8.69 17.27 36.43
C ILE A 93 9.51 17.61 35.19
N ILE A 94 9.97 18.87 35.09
CA ILE A 94 11.03 19.25 34.16
C ILE A 94 12.33 19.40 34.93
N LEU A 95 13.37 18.69 34.51
CA LEU A 95 14.71 18.72 35.10
C LEU A 95 15.74 19.15 34.05
N ASP A 96 16.51 20.18 34.34
CA ASP A 96 17.66 20.58 33.53
C ASP A 96 18.88 19.73 33.90
N ILE A 97 19.35 18.93 32.94
CA ILE A 97 20.30 17.85 33.19
C ILE A 97 21.72 18.40 33.38
N THR A 98 22.04 19.49 32.67
CA THR A 98 23.33 20.18 32.70
C THR A 98 23.59 20.84 34.05
N THR A 99 22.61 21.59 34.57
CA THR A 99 22.67 22.25 35.88
C THR A 99 22.30 21.32 37.05
N LYS A 100 21.61 20.21 36.75
CA LYS A 100 21.03 19.27 37.73
C LYS A 100 20.00 19.93 38.64
N THR A 101 19.19 20.82 38.06
CA THR A 101 18.14 21.56 38.77
C THR A 101 16.75 21.15 38.31
N ILE A 102 15.80 21.12 39.25
CA ILE A 102 14.38 20.92 38.95
C ILE A 102 13.80 22.28 38.57
N ILE A 103 13.36 22.41 37.32
CA ILE A 103 12.79 23.63 36.75
C ILE A 103 11.32 23.76 37.13
N SER A 104 10.58 22.65 37.14
CA SER A 104 9.18 22.58 37.58
C SER A 104 8.85 21.23 38.19
N ASN A 105 7.84 21.21 39.06
CA ASN A 105 7.20 20.02 39.61
C ASN A 105 5.71 20.34 39.81
N THR A 106 4.86 19.74 39.00
CA THR A 106 3.40 19.89 39.03
C THR A 106 2.79 18.60 39.53
N VAL A 107 1.88 18.68 40.53
CA VAL A 107 1.07 17.53 40.92
C VAL A 107 -0.07 17.40 39.92
N TYR A 108 -0.11 16.28 39.19
CA TYR A 108 -1.18 16.04 38.21
C TYR A 108 -2.52 15.83 38.92
N THR A 109 -3.49 16.69 38.59
CA THR A 109 -4.81 16.71 39.23
C THR A 109 -5.98 16.42 38.26
N GLY A 110 -5.70 15.97 37.03
CA GLY A 110 -6.71 15.53 36.07
C GLY A 110 -7.30 14.13 36.36
N PHE A 111 -7.91 13.53 35.33
CA PHE A 111 -8.44 12.17 35.34
C PHE A 111 -7.50 11.23 34.58
N GLY A 112 -7.47 9.95 34.97
CA GLY A 112 -6.52 8.98 34.43
C GLY A 112 -5.19 8.94 35.17
N PHE A 113 -4.28 8.12 34.66
CA PHE A 113 -3.02 7.76 35.29
C PHE A 113 -1.91 7.62 34.22
N PRO A 114 -0.61 7.76 34.57
CA PRO A 114 0.48 7.50 33.63
C PRO A 114 0.59 6.01 33.27
N MET A 115 1.32 5.71 32.19
CA MET A 115 1.62 4.36 31.68
C MET A 115 2.03 3.35 32.78
N PHE A 116 1.87 2.07 32.51
CA PHE A 116 2.29 0.98 33.37
C PHE A 116 3.75 0.57 33.09
N ASN A 117 4.60 0.49 34.11
CA ASN A 117 5.93 -0.15 33.99
C ASN A 117 5.84 -1.69 34.03
N PHE A 118 6.91 -2.40 33.66
CA PHE A 118 6.92 -3.86 33.64
C PHE A 118 6.93 -4.48 35.05
N GLU A 119 7.55 -3.81 36.01
CA GLU A 119 7.74 -4.30 37.37
C GLU A 119 6.41 -4.36 38.15
N GLU A 120 5.57 -3.32 38.06
CA GLU A 120 4.24 -3.32 38.69
C GLU A 120 3.26 -4.25 37.98
N GLN A 121 3.35 -4.40 36.66
CA GLN A 121 2.59 -5.39 35.90
C GLN A 121 2.97 -6.83 36.29
N THR A 122 4.27 -7.08 36.47
CA THR A 122 4.79 -8.37 36.95
C THR A 122 4.32 -8.64 38.37
N ALA A 123 4.36 -7.64 39.27
CA ALA A 123 3.87 -7.78 40.64
C ALA A 123 2.37 -8.13 40.67
N ALA A 124 1.53 -7.37 39.94
CA ALA A 124 0.09 -7.59 39.86
C ALA A 124 -0.26 -8.99 39.29
N SER A 125 0.46 -9.42 38.25
CA SER A 125 0.29 -10.74 37.62
C SER A 125 0.62 -11.92 38.55
N ASN A 126 1.41 -11.72 39.61
CA ASN A 126 1.73 -12.74 40.59
C ASN A 126 0.70 -12.86 41.73
N LEU A 127 -0.16 -11.85 41.96
CA LEU A 127 -1.13 -11.86 43.06
C LEU A 127 -2.13 -13.04 43.02
N PRO A 128 -2.69 -13.48 41.85
CA PRO A 128 -3.66 -14.57 41.80
C PRO A 128 -3.14 -15.89 42.40
N PHE A 129 -1.84 -16.18 42.27
CA PHE A 129 -1.24 -17.44 42.74
C PHE A 129 -1.24 -17.59 44.27
N ASN A 130 -1.40 -16.49 45.01
CA ASN A 130 -1.59 -16.50 46.47
C ASN A 130 -3.06 -16.27 46.89
N TYR A 131 -3.96 -15.98 45.94
CA TYR A 131 -5.33 -15.57 46.22
C TYR A 131 -6.28 -16.78 46.32
N THR A 132 -6.73 -17.09 47.54
CA THR A 132 -7.52 -18.31 47.83
C THR A 132 -8.77 -18.49 46.94
N PRO A 133 -9.59 -17.46 46.63
CA PRO A 133 -10.70 -17.61 45.68
C PRO A 133 -10.26 -18.08 44.29
N PHE A 134 -9.19 -17.51 43.72
CA PHE A 134 -8.64 -17.92 42.44
C PHE A 134 -8.14 -19.37 42.46
N LEU A 135 -7.38 -19.74 43.51
CA LEU A 135 -6.90 -21.11 43.69
C LEU A 135 -8.04 -22.14 43.77
N ASN A 136 -9.21 -21.75 44.29
CA ASN A 136 -10.40 -22.61 44.29
C ASN A 136 -11.08 -22.66 42.91
N SER A 137 -11.11 -21.57 42.15
CA SER A 137 -11.65 -21.51 40.78
C SER A 137 -10.80 -22.26 39.75
N ILE A 138 -9.49 -22.36 39.95
CA ILE A 138 -8.58 -23.22 39.17
C ILE A 138 -8.84 -24.71 39.50
N LYS A 139 -9.01 -25.08 40.78
CA LYS A 139 -9.41 -26.44 41.19
C LYS A 139 -10.78 -26.83 40.64
N LYS A 140 -11.78 -25.92 40.68
CA LYS A 140 -13.12 -26.07 40.09
C LYS A 140 -13.04 -26.45 38.61
N ARG A 141 -12.13 -25.81 37.85
CA ARG A 141 -11.86 -26.07 36.43
C ARG A 141 -10.98 -27.32 36.18
N ARG A 142 -10.50 -28.00 37.23
CA ARG A 142 -9.57 -29.16 37.18
C ARG A 142 -8.24 -28.86 36.47
N ILE A 143 -7.81 -27.60 36.50
CA ILE A 143 -6.57 -27.11 35.91
C ILE A 143 -5.41 -27.31 36.88
N LYS A 144 -4.21 -27.64 36.38
CA LYS A 144 -2.98 -27.62 37.19
C LYS A 144 -2.46 -26.19 37.30
N LEU A 145 -2.29 -25.68 38.51
CA LEU A 145 -1.78 -24.33 38.75
C LEU A 145 -0.40 -24.08 38.10
N SER A 146 0.43 -25.11 37.99
CA SER A 146 1.76 -25.06 37.34
C SER A 146 1.72 -24.92 35.81
N GLU A 147 0.54 -24.99 35.19
CA GLU A 147 0.34 -24.73 33.74
C GLU A 147 -0.36 -23.38 33.50
N VAL A 148 -0.68 -22.64 34.57
CA VAL A 148 -1.34 -21.33 34.51
C VAL A 148 -0.29 -20.22 34.45
N VAL A 149 -0.46 -19.31 33.51
CA VAL A 149 0.21 -18.00 33.45
C VAL A 149 -0.87 -16.92 33.55
N CYS A 150 -0.58 -15.81 34.21
CA CYS A 150 -1.48 -14.66 34.27
C CYS A 150 -0.74 -13.40 33.79
N THR A 151 -1.46 -12.48 33.15
CA THR A 151 -0.90 -11.21 32.65
C THR A 151 -1.93 -10.07 32.74
N THR A 152 -1.45 -8.85 32.60
CA THR A 152 -2.15 -7.58 32.88
C THR A 152 -2.82 -6.98 31.66
N PHE A 153 -4.00 -6.38 31.90
CA PHE A 153 -4.84 -5.70 30.92
C PHE A 153 -5.37 -4.40 31.55
N SER A 154 -5.56 -3.35 30.77
CA SER A 154 -6.16 -2.11 31.30
C SER A 154 -7.66 -2.30 31.61
N VAL A 155 -8.23 -1.33 32.33
CA VAL A 155 -9.63 -1.39 32.81
C VAL A 155 -10.62 -0.54 32.01
N GLY A 156 -10.12 0.32 31.10
CA GLY A 156 -10.93 1.28 30.35
C GLY A 156 -11.63 2.36 31.21
N TRP A 157 -12.56 3.09 30.60
CA TRP A 157 -13.44 4.06 31.25
C TRP A 157 -14.83 4.01 30.60
N PHE A 158 -15.89 3.98 31.41
CA PHE A 158 -17.26 3.71 30.94
C PHE A 158 -18.28 4.81 31.29
N GLY A 159 -17.83 5.83 32.02
CA GLY A 159 -18.62 7.02 32.36
C GLY A 159 -18.57 7.39 33.84
N GLU A 160 -17.61 6.84 34.58
CA GLU A 160 -17.31 7.18 35.97
C GLU A 160 -17.03 8.69 36.08
N VAL A 161 -17.73 9.37 36.98
CA VAL A 161 -17.64 10.83 37.19
C VAL A 161 -16.74 11.23 38.35
N GLU A 162 -16.40 10.28 39.22
CA GLU A 162 -15.44 10.45 40.31
C GLU A 162 -14.05 9.93 39.88
N LYS A 163 -13.00 10.30 40.62
CA LYS A 163 -11.66 9.75 40.35
C LYS A 163 -11.59 8.28 40.73
N THR A 164 -11.26 7.45 39.75
CA THR A 164 -11.00 6.02 39.92
C THR A 164 -9.64 5.76 40.61
N LYS A 165 -9.43 4.52 41.03
CA LYS A 165 -8.13 3.99 41.50
C LYS A 165 -7.22 3.63 40.31
N ARG A 166 -5.92 3.47 40.52
CA ARG A 166 -4.98 2.95 39.50
C ARG A 166 -5.18 1.43 39.37
N LEU A 167 -6.16 1.02 38.57
CA LEU A 167 -6.58 -0.38 38.46
C LEU A 167 -6.01 -1.10 37.22
N LEU A 168 -5.80 -2.41 37.34
CA LEU A 168 -5.56 -3.35 36.24
C LEU A 168 -6.52 -4.55 36.33
N ASN A 169 -6.90 -5.09 35.17
CA ASN A 169 -7.48 -6.42 35.07
C ASN A 169 -6.37 -7.47 34.95
N ILE A 170 -6.55 -8.65 35.55
CA ILE A 170 -5.66 -9.81 35.37
C ILE A 170 -6.44 -10.93 34.69
N LEU A 171 -5.93 -11.40 33.56
CA LEU A 171 -6.44 -12.56 32.84
C LEU A 171 -5.41 -13.68 32.93
N CYS A 172 -5.88 -14.93 32.92
CA CYS A 172 -5.03 -16.10 33.04
C CYS A 172 -5.26 -17.09 31.89
N PHE A 173 -4.19 -17.76 31.50
CA PHE A 173 -4.07 -18.58 30.29
C PHE A 173 -3.34 -19.88 30.62
N LEU A 174 -3.44 -20.89 29.76
CA LEU A 174 -2.73 -22.17 29.92
C LEU A 174 -1.62 -22.36 28.89
N THR A 175 -0.37 -22.45 29.34
CA THR A 175 0.77 -22.83 28.48
C THR A 175 0.71 -24.32 28.15
N GLY A 176 0.78 -25.17 29.18
CA GLY A 176 0.89 -26.62 29.05
C GLY A 176 2.19 -27.00 28.33
N ASN A 177 2.09 -27.40 27.06
CA ASN A 177 3.25 -27.71 26.20
C ASN A 177 3.54 -26.64 25.13
N SER A 178 2.71 -25.59 25.02
CA SER A 178 2.86 -24.51 24.03
C SER A 178 3.23 -23.20 24.72
N VAL A 179 3.91 -22.33 23.98
CA VAL A 179 4.17 -20.93 24.37
C VAL A 179 3.07 -19.98 23.92
N ASN A 180 2.18 -20.41 23.02
CA ASN A 180 1.05 -19.61 22.58
C ASN A 180 -0.04 -19.62 23.67
N LEU A 181 0.07 -18.68 24.61
CA LEU A 181 -0.86 -18.56 25.73
C LEU A 181 -2.18 -17.92 25.30
N TYR A 182 -2.16 -16.96 24.36
CA TYR A 182 -3.34 -16.25 23.87
C TYR A 182 -4.38 -17.15 23.20
N MET A 183 -3.98 -18.28 22.61
CA MET A 183 -4.91 -19.33 22.15
C MET A 183 -5.68 -20.05 23.26
N ARG A 184 -5.35 -19.86 24.55
CA ARG A 184 -5.76 -20.77 25.66
C ARG A 184 -6.22 -20.02 26.93
N PRO A 185 -7.22 -19.12 26.86
CA PRO A 185 -7.74 -18.38 28.01
C PRO A 185 -8.43 -19.28 29.05
N VAL A 186 -8.37 -18.87 30.33
CA VAL A 186 -9.13 -19.46 31.44
C VAL A 186 -10.40 -18.65 31.69
N GLU A 187 -11.38 -18.86 30.81
CA GLU A 187 -12.64 -18.11 30.74
C GLU A 187 -13.48 -18.08 32.02
N GLY A 188 -14.32 -17.04 32.09
CA GLY A 188 -15.30 -16.83 33.16
C GLY A 188 -14.70 -16.41 34.50
N ILE A 189 -13.45 -15.94 34.53
CA ILE A 189 -12.81 -15.32 35.70
C ILE A 189 -12.44 -13.87 35.35
N THR A 190 -12.83 -12.92 36.21
CA THR A 190 -12.36 -11.53 36.16
C THR A 190 -11.69 -11.19 37.49
N ILE A 191 -10.50 -10.60 37.44
CA ILE A 191 -9.71 -10.21 38.61
C ILE A 191 -9.29 -8.75 38.45
N VAL A 192 -9.57 -7.91 39.44
CA VAL A 192 -9.19 -6.49 39.44
C VAL A 192 -8.17 -6.25 40.55
N VAL A 193 -7.02 -5.69 40.17
CA VAL A 193 -5.93 -5.29 41.08
C VAL A 193 -5.90 -3.78 41.20
N ASP A 194 -5.68 -3.27 42.42
CA ASP A 194 -5.34 -1.88 42.68
C ASP A 194 -3.83 -1.76 42.87
N LEU A 195 -3.17 -1.02 41.98
CA LEU A 195 -1.72 -0.89 41.94
C LEU A 195 -1.15 0.03 43.03
N ASP A 196 -1.94 0.93 43.62
CA ASP A 196 -1.44 1.81 44.68
C ASP A 196 -1.28 1.07 46.01
N VAL A 197 -2.05 0.00 46.24
CA VAL A 197 -1.89 -0.91 47.38
C VAL A 197 -1.30 -2.27 47.01
N MET A 198 -1.23 -2.61 45.72
CA MET A 198 -0.84 -3.91 45.17
C MET A 198 -1.69 -5.08 45.71
N GLU A 199 -3.02 -4.91 45.72
CA GLU A 199 -3.98 -5.91 46.22
C GLU A 199 -5.09 -6.22 45.20
N ILE A 200 -5.63 -7.45 45.25
CA ILE A 200 -6.83 -7.83 44.48
C ILE A 200 -8.07 -7.25 45.17
N VAL A 201 -8.63 -6.20 44.56
CA VAL A 201 -9.82 -5.48 45.04
C VAL A 201 -11.14 -5.95 44.42
N GLY A 202 -11.08 -6.74 43.34
CA GLY A 202 -12.26 -7.32 42.69
C GLY A 202 -12.01 -8.74 42.21
N TYR A 203 -13.00 -9.62 42.37
CA TYR A 203 -12.93 -11.01 41.91
C TYR A 203 -14.32 -11.55 41.51
N LYS A 204 -14.43 -12.16 40.32
CA LYS A 204 -15.63 -12.83 39.81
C LYS A 204 -15.25 -14.18 39.19
N ASP A 205 -16.07 -15.22 39.41
CA ASP A 205 -15.97 -16.54 38.77
C ASP A 205 -17.37 -16.98 38.29
N ARG A 206 -17.75 -16.53 37.08
CA ARG A 206 -19.12 -16.57 36.55
C ARG A 206 -19.50 -17.92 35.94
N PHE A 207 -18.69 -18.47 35.05
CA PHE A 207 -19.00 -19.70 34.31
C PHE A 207 -17.76 -20.57 34.07
N VAL A 208 -17.94 -21.80 33.54
CA VAL A 208 -16.85 -22.69 33.16
C VAL A 208 -17.12 -23.27 31.77
N VAL A 209 -16.18 -23.07 30.85
CA VAL A 209 -16.13 -23.69 29.51
C VAL A 209 -14.81 -24.46 29.34
N PRO A 210 -14.69 -25.37 28.35
CA PRO A 210 -13.42 -26.01 28.04
C PRO A 210 -12.38 -24.98 27.56
N VAL A 211 -11.18 -25.00 28.15
CA VAL A 211 -10.04 -24.25 27.61
C VAL A 211 -9.60 -24.89 26.29
N PRO A 212 -9.30 -24.11 25.24
CA PRO A 212 -8.79 -24.63 23.97
C PRO A 212 -7.59 -25.58 24.10
N VAL A 213 -7.49 -26.49 23.13
CA VAL A 213 -6.42 -27.49 23.05
C VAL A 213 -5.12 -26.89 22.51
N ALA A 214 -3.98 -27.24 23.12
CA ALA A 214 -2.65 -26.78 22.67
C ALA A 214 -2.13 -27.49 21.40
N GLY A 215 -2.92 -28.40 20.81
CA GLY A 215 -2.52 -29.19 19.65
C GLY A 215 -2.50 -28.35 18.38
N GLY A 216 -1.30 -28.03 17.88
CA GLY A 216 -1.12 -27.24 16.66
C GLY A 216 -1.04 -25.72 16.88
N THR A 217 -1.05 -25.22 18.12
CA THR A 217 -0.97 -23.77 18.40
C THR A 217 0.45 -23.23 18.59
N ASP A 218 1.46 -24.10 18.71
CA ASP A 218 2.85 -23.68 18.90
C ASP A 218 3.43 -23.12 17.59
N TYR A 219 3.76 -21.83 17.60
CA TYR A 219 4.29 -21.11 16.45
C TYR A 219 5.77 -21.43 16.17
N ARG A 220 6.50 -22.01 17.14
CA ARG A 220 7.94 -22.25 17.02
C ARG A 220 8.23 -23.34 15.99
N SER A 221 9.02 -23.05 14.96
CA SER A 221 9.42 -24.01 13.92
C SER A 221 10.06 -25.26 14.51
N SER A 222 10.84 -25.11 15.59
CA SER A 222 11.45 -26.21 16.36
C SER A 222 10.47 -27.12 17.12
N LYS A 223 9.17 -26.76 17.20
CA LYS A 223 8.09 -27.54 17.85
C LYS A 223 6.99 -27.98 16.89
N GLN A 224 6.94 -27.40 15.70
CA GLN A 224 6.02 -27.81 14.64
C GLN A 224 6.35 -29.23 14.13
N ARG A 225 5.35 -29.91 13.61
CA ARG A 225 5.44 -31.30 13.14
C ARG A 225 5.13 -31.37 11.64
N PRO A 226 5.65 -32.37 10.91
CA PRO A 226 5.28 -32.58 9.52
C PRO A 226 3.76 -32.76 9.31
N PRO A 227 3.21 -32.32 8.17
CA PRO A 227 3.92 -31.63 7.09
C PRO A 227 4.20 -30.16 7.44
N PHE A 228 5.41 -29.70 7.14
CA PHE A 228 5.77 -28.29 7.29
C PHE A 228 5.18 -27.48 6.13
N GLY A 229 4.80 -26.22 6.39
CA GLY A 229 4.41 -25.29 5.33
C GLY A 229 5.52 -25.06 4.30
N PRO A 230 5.20 -24.45 3.14
CA PRO A 230 6.17 -24.11 2.10
C PRO A 230 7.36 -23.34 2.68
N ARG A 231 8.56 -23.65 2.18
CA ARG A 231 9.78 -22.89 2.41
C ARG A 231 10.23 -22.29 1.08
N GLY A 232 10.53 -20.99 1.06
CA GLY A 232 11.29 -20.40 -0.05
C GLY A 232 12.76 -20.80 0.03
N MET A 233 13.47 -20.70 -1.10
CA MET A 233 14.93 -20.80 -1.10
C MET A 233 15.55 -19.54 -0.45
N PRO A 234 16.75 -19.61 0.15
CA PRO A 234 17.42 -18.41 0.67
C PRO A 234 17.63 -17.35 -0.42
N VAL A 235 17.34 -16.09 -0.07
CA VAL A 235 17.55 -14.91 -0.90
C VAL A 235 18.36 -13.91 -0.08
N GLU A 236 19.50 -13.45 -0.59
CA GLU A 236 20.41 -12.54 0.12
C GLU A 236 20.53 -11.20 -0.63
N VAL A 237 20.64 -10.11 0.13
CA VAL A 237 20.88 -8.76 -0.39
C VAL A 237 22.35 -8.41 -0.22
N VAL A 238 23.02 -8.01 -1.31
CA VAL A 238 24.46 -7.76 -1.34
C VAL A 238 24.75 -6.36 -1.89
N GLN A 239 25.66 -5.65 -1.23
CA GLN A 239 26.14 -4.33 -1.65
C GLN A 239 27.66 -4.37 -1.88
N PRO A 240 28.15 -4.55 -3.12
CA PRO A 240 29.57 -4.77 -3.40
C PRO A 240 30.47 -3.57 -3.09
N GLU A 241 29.91 -2.35 -3.08
CA GLU A 241 30.60 -1.11 -2.72
C GLU A 241 30.43 -0.74 -1.23
N GLY A 242 29.90 -1.67 -0.43
CA GLY A 242 29.45 -1.43 0.94
C GLY A 242 28.15 -0.61 1.00
N LYS A 243 27.73 -0.25 2.21
CA LYS A 243 26.49 0.49 2.47
C LYS A 243 26.61 1.97 2.07
N GLY A 244 25.52 2.57 1.61
CA GLY A 244 25.39 3.98 1.25
C GLY A 244 24.89 4.87 2.38
N VAL A 245 24.30 4.30 3.43
CA VAL A 245 23.90 5.03 4.64
C VAL A 245 25.11 5.39 5.51
N THR A 246 25.11 6.62 6.04
CA THR A 246 26.05 7.12 7.05
C THR A 246 25.26 7.43 8.33
N ILE A 247 25.80 7.03 9.47
CA ILE A 247 25.20 7.21 10.80
C ILE A 247 26.23 7.92 11.69
N ASP A 248 25.88 9.10 12.20
CA ASP A 248 26.68 9.90 13.13
C ASP A 248 25.86 10.16 14.40
N GLY A 249 26.04 9.31 15.41
CA GLY A 249 25.11 9.24 16.55
C GLY A 249 23.70 8.88 16.08
N HIS A 250 22.77 9.83 16.27
CA HIS A 250 21.38 9.73 15.78
C HIS A 250 21.14 10.51 14.48
N SER A 251 22.15 11.20 13.94
CA SER A 251 22.05 11.86 12.63
C SER A 251 22.29 10.85 11.51
N ILE A 252 21.28 10.67 10.65
CA ILE A 252 21.33 9.75 9.51
C ILE A 252 21.53 10.57 8.23
N SER A 253 22.33 10.07 7.29
CA SER A 253 22.47 10.66 5.96
C SER A 253 22.61 9.57 4.90
N TRP A 254 21.83 9.67 3.82
CA TRP A 254 21.75 8.65 2.77
C TRP A 254 21.20 9.27 1.48
N ALA A 255 21.80 8.96 0.32
CA ALA A 255 21.42 9.53 -0.97
C ALA A 255 21.36 11.08 -0.91
N ASN A 256 20.17 11.69 -1.07
CA ASN A 256 19.91 13.12 -0.87
C ASN A 256 19.28 13.45 0.49
N TRP A 257 19.03 12.48 1.35
CA TRP A 257 18.37 12.65 2.64
C TRP A 257 19.34 12.92 3.77
N LYS A 258 18.91 13.80 4.68
CA LYS A 258 19.44 13.93 6.03
C LYS A 258 18.30 14.07 7.03
N PHE A 259 18.36 13.31 8.12
CA PHE A 259 17.36 13.36 9.19
C PHE A 259 17.99 12.93 10.52
N HIS A 260 17.23 13.06 11.60
CA HIS A 260 17.59 12.61 12.94
C HIS A 260 16.60 11.53 13.41
N LEU A 261 17.12 10.49 14.08
CA LEU A 261 16.37 9.32 14.54
C LEU A 261 16.37 9.22 16.07
N GLY A 262 15.32 9.74 16.69
CA GLY A 262 15.06 9.62 18.12
C GLY A 262 14.36 8.32 18.51
N PHE A 263 14.45 7.99 19.80
CA PHE A 263 13.72 6.93 20.48
C PHE A 263 13.03 7.54 21.71
N ASP A 264 11.72 7.31 21.84
CA ASP A 264 10.94 7.66 23.03
C ASP A 264 10.16 6.44 23.54
N VAL A 265 9.96 6.36 24.86
CA VAL A 265 9.32 5.20 25.50
C VAL A 265 7.80 5.14 25.29
N ARG A 266 7.15 6.27 24.98
CA ARG A 266 5.72 6.29 24.62
C ARG A 266 5.54 6.10 23.12
N ALA A 267 6.26 6.83 22.29
CA ALA A 267 6.05 6.91 20.83
C ALA A 267 6.89 5.92 19.99
N GLY A 268 7.97 5.35 20.54
CA GLY A 268 8.89 4.51 19.79
C GLY A 268 9.82 5.32 18.87
N ALA A 269 9.77 5.04 17.57
CA ALA A 269 10.60 5.69 16.56
C ALA A 269 10.13 7.12 16.27
N VAL A 270 11.03 8.08 16.44
CA VAL A 270 10.80 9.51 16.16
C VAL A 270 11.74 9.96 15.05
N ILE A 271 11.19 10.24 13.86
CA ILE A 271 11.93 10.92 12.80
C ILE A 271 11.85 12.42 13.05
N SER A 272 12.97 13.14 12.96
CA SER A 272 12.98 14.61 13.05
C SER A 272 13.97 15.26 12.08
N LEU A 273 13.78 16.56 11.83
CA LEU A 273 14.60 17.41 10.96
C LEU A 273 14.85 16.83 9.55
N ALA A 274 13.91 16.03 9.04
CA ALA A 274 14.09 15.33 7.77
C ALA A 274 14.05 16.33 6.61
N SER A 275 15.14 16.31 5.84
CA SER A 275 15.48 17.29 4.83
C SER A 275 16.06 16.60 3.60
N VAL A 276 15.76 17.12 2.41
CA VAL A 276 16.19 16.57 1.12
C VAL A 276 17.05 17.58 0.37
N GLN A 277 18.19 17.13 -0.17
CA GLN A 277 19.08 17.94 -0.99
C GLN A 277 18.60 17.97 -2.45
N GLU A 278 18.58 19.16 -3.05
CA GLU A 278 18.36 19.30 -4.49
C GLU A 278 19.64 19.02 -5.27
N LEU A 279 19.50 18.71 -6.56
CA LEU A 279 20.66 18.58 -7.45
C LEU A 279 21.31 19.93 -7.74
N GLU A 280 20.50 20.92 -8.12
CA GLU A 280 20.99 22.23 -8.58
C GLU A 280 21.51 23.13 -7.44
N HIS A 281 21.11 22.84 -6.20
CA HIS A 281 21.49 23.60 -5.01
C HIS A 281 22.14 22.68 -3.97
N THR A 282 23.33 23.04 -3.49
CA THR A 282 24.04 22.27 -2.43
C THR A 282 23.36 22.30 -1.06
N MET A 283 22.22 22.97 -0.92
CA MET A 283 21.49 23.11 0.35
C MET A 283 20.43 22.01 0.51
N TYR A 284 20.18 21.64 1.77
CA TYR A 284 19.10 20.73 2.15
C TYR A 284 17.82 21.55 2.40
N ARG A 285 16.71 21.13 1.79
CA ARG A 285 15.37 21.69 2.02
C ARG A 285 14.65 20.87 3.09
N PRO A 286 14.18 21.46 4.20
CA PRO A 286 13.40 20.72 5.19
C PRO A 286 12.04 20.30 4.61
N VAL A 287 11.53 19.16 5.06
CA VAL A 287 10.19 18.67 4.69
C VAL A 287 9.36 18.14 5.87
N LEU A 288 10.00 17.61 6.92
CA LEU A 288 9.32 17.11 8.13
C LEU A 288 10.15 17.47 9.37
N TYR A 289 9.61 18.32 10.25
CA TYR A 289 10.25 18.67 11.51
C TYR A 289 10.21 17.50 12.50
N LYS A 290 9.06 16.85 12.68
CA LYS A 290 8.91 15.71 13.59
C LYS A 290 7.76 14.77 13.16
N GLY A 291 8.00 13.46 13.16
CA GLY A 291 7.00 12.43 12.84
C GLY A 291 7.14 11.18 13.69
N PHE A 292 6.03 10.67 14.23
CA PHE A 292 5.98 9.46 15.08
C PHE A 292 4.57 8.85 15.20
N VAL A 293 4.47 7.62 15.73
CA VAL A 293 3.19 6.99 16.10
C VAL A 293 2.72 7.60 17.41
N SER A 294 1.62 8.34 17.38
CA SER A 294 1.13 9.09 18.53
C SER A 294 0.29 8.24 19.49
N GLU A 295 -0.50 7.32 18.96
CA GLU A 295 -1.39 6.44 19.74
C GLU A 295 -1.89 5.27 18.88
N LEU A 296 -2.21 4.14 19.50
CA LEU A 296 -2.93 3.04 18.84
C LEU A 296 -4.11 2.63 19.71
N PHE A 297 -5.32 2.64 19.15
CA PHE A 297 -6.55 2.29 19.85
C PHE A 297 -7.07 0.94 19.34
N VAL A 298 -7.23 -0.03 20.26
CA VAL A 298 -7.57 -1.43 19.94
C VAL A 298 -8.85 -1.86 20.68
N PRO A 299 -10.04 -1.59 20.11
CA PRO A 299 -11.31 -2.00 20.69
C PRO A 299 -11.69 -3.42 20.25
N TYR A 300 -11.75 -4.35 21.21
CA TYR A 300 -12.48 -5.61 21.03
C TYR A 300 -13.99 -5.36 21.11
N GLN A 301 -14.77 -6.15 20.39
CA GLN A 301 -16.21 -5.91 20.15
C GLN A 301 -17.13 -6.87 20.93
N ASP A 302 -16.59 -7.67 21.83
CA ASP A 302 -17.37 -8.48 22.75
C ASP A 302 -17.80 -7.64 23.98
N PRO A 303 -19.11 -7.41 24.21
CA PRO A 303 -19.60 -6.59 25.31
C PRO A 303 -19.73 -7.35 26.64
N THR A 304 -19.39 -8.65 26.72
CA THR A 304 -19.57 -9.44 27.95
C THR A 304 -18.60 -9.00 29.06
N GLU A 305 -18.96 -9.28 30.32
CA GLU A 305 -18.19 -8.93 31.54
C GLU A 305 -16.70 -9.31 31.45
N GLU A 306 -16.41 -10.44 30.82
CA GLU A 306 -15.06 -10.97 30.65
C GLU A 306 -14.22 -10.21 29.59
N TRP A 307 -14.83 -9.38 28.74
CA TRP A 307 -14.20 -8.76 27.56
C TRP A 307 -14.42 -7.24 27.36
N TYR A 308 -15.49 -6.65 27.91
CA TYR A 308 -15.95 -5.30 27.54
C TYR A 308 -14.91 -4.16 27.70
N TYR A 309 -13.96 -4.34 28.62
CA TYR A 309 -12.89 -3.41 29.00
C TYR A 309 -11.67 -3.46 28.07
N LYS A 310 -11.60 -4.42 27.14
CA LYS A 310 -10.50 -4.56 26.17
C LYS A 310 -10.63 -3.51 25.06
N THR A 311 -10.27 -2.29 25.41
CA THR A 311 -10.31 -1.09 24.56
C THR A 311 -9.02 -0.30 24.76
N PHE A 312 -7.89 -0.90 24.39
CA PHE A 312 -6.56 -0.46 24.79
C PHE A 312 -6.15 0.83 24.09
N PHE A 313 -5.39 1.67 24.79
CA PHE A 313 -4.60 2.74 24.20
C PHE A 313 -3.12 2.33 24.31
N ASP A 314 -2.63 1.57 23.33
CA ASP A 314 -1.37 0.83 23.42
C ASP A 314 -0.15 1.70 23.75
N ALA A 315 -0.07 2.92 23.19
CA ALA A 315 1.00 3.85 23.53
C ALA A 315 0.71 4.57 24.85
N GLY A 316 -0.52 5.00 25.09
CA GLY A 316 -0.93 5.74 26.30
C GLY A 316 -0.94 4.93 27.59
N GLU A 317 -1.12 3.61 27.53
CA GLU A 317 -1.23 2.70 28.67
C GLU A 317 0.01 1.83 28.86
N PHE A 318 0.54 1.22 27.78
CA PHE A 318 1.65 0.26 27.85
C PHE A 318 2.99 0.82 27.33
N GLY A 319 2.98 1.95 26.63
CA GLY A 319 4.17 2.58 26.02
C GLY A 319 4.63 1.82 24.78
N PHE A 320 4.46 2.42 23.59
CA PHE A 320 4.78 1.76 22.33
C PHE A 320 6.30 1.58 22.16
N GLY A 321 7.12 2.50 22.67
CA GLY A 321 8.57 2.36 22.73
C GLY A 321 9.07 1.50 23.89
N LEU A 322 8.37 1.50 25.02
CA LEU A 322 8.64 0.61 26.16
C LEU A 322 8.44 -0.87 25.77
N SER A 323 7.45 -1.12 24.91
CA SER A 323 7.11 -2.44 24.34
C SER A 323 7.95 -2.83 23.11
N ALA A 324 9.04 -2.10 22.83
CA ALA A 324 9.92 -2.39 21.70
C ALA A 324 10.79 -3.64 21.95
N ILE A 325 10.94 -4.48 20.91
CA ILE A 325 11.70 -5.74 21.01
C ILE A 325 13.02 -5.67 20.24
N SER A 326 14.00 -6.47 20.64
CA SER A 326 15.28 -6.57 19.95
C SER A 326 15.14 -7.25 18.59
N LEU A 327 15.38 -6.50 17.51
CA LEU A 327 15.30 -6.99 16.13
C LEU A 327 16.36 -8.07 15.87
N GLN A 328 15.92 -9.19 15.31
CA GLN A 328 16.74 -10.35 14.99
C GLN A 328 17.41 -10.17 13.61
N PRO A 329 18.76 -10.11 13.54
CA PRO A 329 19.45 -10.01 12.27
C PRO A 329 19.16 -11.20 11.35
N LEU A 330 19.12 -10.96 10.04
CA LEU A 330 18.80 -11.91 8.98
C LEU A 330 17.33 -12.40 8.94
N THR A 331 16.47 -12.03 9.90
CA THR A 331 15.04 -12.41 9.89
C THR A 331 14.06 -11.25 10.03
N ASP A 332 14.31 -10.30 10.95
CA ASP A 332 13.54 -9.04 11.02
C ASP A 332 14.12 -7.96 10.08
N CYS A 333 15.42 -8.08 9.77
CA CYS A 333 16.22 -7.11 9.04
C CYS A 333 17.23 -7.84 8.13
N PRO A 334 17.43 -7.39 6.87
CA PRO A 334 18.30 -8.06 5.90
C PRO A 334 19.80 -8.00 6.24
N THR A 335 20.59 -8.77 5.50
CA THR A 335 22.06 -8.86 5.54
C THR A 335 22.79 -7.52 5.55
N ASN A 336 22.23 -6.49 4.90
CA ASN A 336 22.84 -5.16 4.80
C ASN A 336 22.38 -4.16 5.89
N ALA A 337 21.59 -4.57 6.87
CA ALA A 337 21.14 -3.67 7.93
C ALA A 337 22.28 -3.18 8.85
N GLU A 338 22.27 -1.91 9.22
CA GLU A 338 22.89 -1.37 10.44
C GLU A 338 21.88 -1.41 11.59
N PHE A 339 22.36 -1.42 12.84
CA PHE A 339 21.50 -1.49 14.04
C PHE A 339 21.82 -0.37 15.03
N LEU A 340 20.79 0.14 15.70
CA LEU A 340 20.91 1.08 16.81
C LEU A 340 20.19 0.56 18.06
N ASP A 341 20.71 0.92 19.23
CA ASP A 341 20.19 0.52 20.53
C ASP A 341 19.29 1.61 21.15
N GLY A 342 18.27 1.18 21.89
CA GLY A 342 17.39 2.05 22.69
C GLY A 342 17.67 1.95 24.18
N TYR A 343 17.22 2.96 24.94
CA TYR A 343 17.29 2.96 26.40
C TYR A 343 16.00 3.51 27.01
N TYR A 344 15.53 2.88 28.08
CA TYR A 344 14.39 3.33 28.89
C TYR A 344 14.75 3.31 30.38
N ALA A 345 13.88 3.83 31.24
CA ALA A 345 14.06 3.79 32.69
C ALA A 345 13.25 2.65 33.33
N SER A 346 13.87 1.86 34.21
CA SER A 346 13.17 0.96 35.14
C SER A 346 12.22 1.73 36.06
N GLN A 347 11.36 1.02 36.79
CA GLN A 347 10.49 1.58 37.84
C GLN A 347 11.28 2.40 38.87
N ASP A 348 12.54 2.06 39.15
CA ASP A 348 13.40 2.80 40.08
C ASP A 348 14.25 3.90 39.40
N GLY A 349 14.15 4.07 38.08
CA GLY A 349 14.79 5.14 37.30
C GLY A 349 16.16 4.80 36.70
N SER A 350 16.63 3.55 36.80
CA SER A 350 17.90 3.13 36.22
C SER A 350 17.78 2.84 34.72
N PRO A 351 18.83 3.11 33.91
CA PRO A 351 18.78 2.88 32.46
C PRO A 351 18.81 1.39 32.12
N VAL A 352 17.78 0.92 31.42
CA VAL A 352 17.68 -0.43 30.83
C VAL A 352 17.90 -0.33 29.31
N LYS A 353 18.66 -1.27 28.75
CA LYS A 353 19.05 -1.27 27.34
C LYS A 353 18.20 -2.22 26.49
N ILE A 354 17.56 -1.70 25.45
CA ILE A 354 16.97 -2.49 24.37
C ILE A 354 18.02 -2.59 23.26
N LYS A 355 18.57 -3.78 23.03
CA LYS A 355 19.53 -4.00 21.92
C LYS A 355 18.81 -3.99 20.58
N ASN A 356 19.43 -3.50 19.51
CA ASN A 356 18.88 -3.57 18.15
C ASN A 356 17.41 -3.08 18.08
N VAL A 357 17.08 -1.94 18.70
CA VAL A 357 15.71 -1.42 18.71
C VAL A 357 15.29 -0.87 17.34
N PHE A 358 16.28 -0.37 16.58
CA PHE A 358 16.14 0.03 15.20
C PHE A 358 17.07 -0.78 14.31
N CYS A 359 16.65 -1.01 13.07
CA CYS A 359 17.57 -1.39 11.99
C CYS A 359 17.36 -0.49 10.76
N LEU A 360 18.47 -0.15 10.11
CA LEU A 360 18.52 0.76 8.96
C LEU A 360 19.11 0.02 7.77
N PHE A 361 18.37 -0.12 6.67
CA PHE A 361 18.82 -0.88 5.50
C PHE A 361 18.38 -0.26 4.17
N GLU A 362 19.20 -0.44 3.14
CA GLU A 362 18.87 -0.07 1.77
C GLU A 362 18.07 -1.21 1.13
N ARG A 363 16.78 -0.98 0.86
CA ARG A 363 15.86 -1.93 0.23
C ARG A 363 15.95 -1.78 -1.29
N TYR A 364 16.12 -2.91 -1.99
CA TYR A 364 15.97 -3.03 -3.43
C TYR A 364 15.11 -4.28 -3.71
N SER A 365 13.84 -4.06 -4.03
CA SER A 365 12.83 -5.11 -4.21
C SER A 365 12.64 -5.52 -5.69
N GLY A 366 13.59 -5.12 -6.55
CA GLY A 366 13.52 -5.31 -8.00
C GLY A 366 12.67 -4.26 -8.72
N ASP A 367 12.24 -3.19 -8.05
CA ASP A 367 11.29 -2.19 -8.58
C ASP A 367 11.99 -1.04 -9.32
N SER A 368 11.23 -0.27 -10.12
CA SER A 368 11.76 0.81 -10.97
C SER A 368 11.22 2.17 -10.51
N ALA A 369 12.09 3.10 -10.13
CA ALA A 369 11.72 4.45 -9.68
C ALA A 369 11.21 5.32 -10.83
N TRP A 370 11.80 5.17 -12.02
CA TRP A 370 11.33 5.79 -13.25
C TRP A 370 11.77 4.96 -14.47
N ARG A 371 10.95 4.92 -15.53
CA ARG A 371 11.36 4.41 -16.84
C ARG A 371 10.53 4.99 -17.97
N HIS A 372 11.05 4.89 -19.19
CA HIS A 372 10.29 5.10 -20.41
C HIS A 372 10.81 4.25 -21.57
N THR A 373 9.94 3.89 -22.52
CA THR A 373 10.34 3.39 -23.85
C THR A 373 9.66 4.18 -24.95
N GLU A 374 10.45 4.99 -25.64
CA GLU A 374 10.03 5.84 -26.76
C GLU A 374 10.16 5.09 -28.10
N ILE A 375 9.10 5.16 -28.90
CA ILE A 375 8.96 4.50 -30.22
C ILE A 375 8.33 5.41 -31.31
N GLY A 376 7.90 6.62 -30.95
CA GLY A 376 7.31 7.60 -31.86
C GLY A 376 8.35 8.35 -32.72
N ILE A 377 9.64 8.23 -32.41
CA ILE A 377 10.72 8.76 -33.23
C ILE A 377 11.01 7.78 -34.39
N PRO A 378 10.82 8.15 -35.67
CA PRO A 378 10.93 7.21 -36.78
C PRO A 378 12.27 6.49 -36.85
N GLY A 379 12.24 5.16 -36.78
CA GLY A 379 13.43 4.29 -36.87
C GLY A 379 14.28 4.23 -35.61
N GLN A 380 13.81 4.73 -34.47
CA GLN A 380 14.50 4.65 -33.17
C GLN A 380 13.61 4.00 -32.12
N VAL A 381 14.21 3.18 -31.27
CA VAL A 381 13.63 2.73 -30.00
C VAL A 381 14.59 3.17 -28.92
N ILE A 382 14.11 3.92 -27.93
CA ILE A 382 14.92 4.47 -26.86
C ILE A 382 14.31 4.06 -25.53
N THR A 383 15.03 3.24 -24.77
CA THR A 383 14.61 2.78 -23.45
C THR A 383 15.61 3.29 -22.41
N GLU A 384 15.10 3.91 -21.36
CA GLU A 384 15.87 4.36 -20.20
C GLU A 384 15.10 3.95 -18.93
N VAL A 385 15.81 3.38 -17.95
CA VAL A 385 15.22 2.77 -16.75
C VAL A 385 16.10 3.13 -15.55
N GLN A 386 15.48 3.45 -14.41
CA GLN A 386 16.13 3.77 -13.14
C GLN A 386 15.57 2.84 -12.05
N PRO A 387 16.42 2.10 -11.31
CA PRO A 387 15.95 1.19 -10.27
C PRO A 387 15.49 1.98 -9.03
N GLU A 388 14.48 1.48 -8.32
CA GLU A 388 14.09 2.03 -7.02
C GLU A 388 14.94 1.42 -5.90
N ILE A 389 15.67 2.28 -5.19
CA ILE A 389 16.34 1.96 -3.93
C ILE A 389 15.81 2.94 -2.89
N SER A 390 15.43 2.44 -1.72
CA SER A 390 14.94 3.22 -0.59
C SER A 390 15.76 2.91 0.68
N LEU A 391 15.90 3.88 1.58
CA LEU A 391 16.37 3.62 2.94
C LEU A 391 15.16 3.33 3.84
N VAL A 392 15.17 2.18 4.48
CA VAL A 392 14.17 1.79 5.48
C VAL A 392 14.78 1.94 6.87
N VAL A 393 14.08 2.63 7.77
CA VAL A 393 14.27 2.60 9.21
C VAL A 393 13.14 1.78 9.81
N ARG A 394 13.46 0.60 10.34
CA ARG A 394 12.50 -0.32 10.95
C ARG A 394 12.61 -0.33 12.47
N MET A 395 11.45 -0.35 13.12
CA MET A 395 11.26 -0.65 14.54
C MET A 395 10.19 -1.75 14.68
N VAL A 396 10.22 -2.52 15.77
CA VAL A 396 9.12 -3.44 16.14
C VAL A 396 8.74 -3.24 17.60
N SER A 397 7.43 -3.22 17.85
CA SER A 397 6.85 -3.32 19.20
C SER A 397 5.91 -4.50 19.30
N THR A 398 5.99 -5.26 20.39
CA THR A 398 5.08 -6.39 20.67
C THR A 398 4.26 -6.07 21.91
N ILE A 399 2.95 -5.90 21.73
CA ILE A 399 2.02 -5.48 22.78
C ILE A 399 0.97 -6.56 22.95
N GLY A 400 1.07 -7.29 24.06
CA GLY A 400 0.30 -8.50 24.31
C GLY A 400 0.49 -9.51 23.18
N ASN A 401 -0.60 -9.78 22.45
CA ASN A 401 -0.63 -10.75 21.37
C ASN A 401 -0.24 -10.19 19.98
N TYR A 402 -0.09 -8.88 19.82
CA TYR A 402 0.16 -8.24 18.52
C TYR A 402 1.57 -7.71 18.34
N ASP A 403 2.06 -7.84 17.11
CA ASP A 403 3.40 -7.41 16.71
C ASP A 403 3.29 -6.32 15.62
N TYR A 404 3.60 -5.09 16.01
CA TYR A 404 3.60 -3.92 15.15
C TYR A 404 4.97 -3.71 14.52
N ILE A 405 5.09 -3.94 13.21
CA ILE A 405 6.30 -3.65 12.43
C ILE A 405 6.16 -2.25 11.83
N VAL A 406 7.05 -1.33 12.17
CA VAL A 406 6.98 0.08 11.78
C VAL A 406 8.15 0.43 10.86
N ASP A 407 7.85 0.74 9.60
CA ASP A 407 8.82 1.14 8.57
C ASP A 407 8.64 2.64 8.22
N TRP A 408 9.71 3.43 8.39
CA TRP A 408 9.90 4.70 7.71
C TRP A 408 10.79 4.49 6.48
N GLU A 409 10.27 4.78 5.29
CA GLU A 409 10.93 4.52 4.01
C GLU A 409 11.18 5.83 3.24
N PHE A 410 12.46 6.16 3.06
CA PHE A 410 12.92 7.36 2.35
C PHE A 410 13.32 6.99 0.92
N LYS A 411 12.74 7.64 -0.09
CA LYS A 411 13.00 7.38 -1.51
C LYS A 411 13.86 8.48 -2.13
N THR A 412 14.73 8.13 -3.08
CA THR A 412 15.63 9.09 -3.77
C THR A 412 14.89 10.24 -4.46
N ASN A 413 13.64 10.02 -4.87
CA ASN A 413 12.75 11.01 -5.50
C ASN A 413 12.14 12.04 -4.52
N GLY A 414 12.52 12.04 -3.24
CA GLY A 414 12.03 12.98 -2.22
C GLY A 414 10.74 12.56 -1.51
N ALA A 415 10.18 11.38 -1.81
CA ALA A 415 9.04 10.84 -1.05
C ALA A 415 9.47 10.18 0.26
N ILE A 416 8.73 10.45 1.33
CA ILE A 416 8.72 9.64 2.56
C ILE A 416 7.46 8.77 2.51
N LYS A 417 7.62 7.45 2.60
CA LYS A 417 6.53 6.49 2.81
C LYS A 417 6.62 5.95 4.23
N PHE A 418 5.51 5.96 4.94
CA PHE A 418 5.38 5.32 6.24
C PHE A 418 4.52 4.05 6.09
N THR A 419 4.79 3.00 6.87
CA THR A 419 4.02 1.75 6.83
C THR A 419 4.02 1.05 8.19
N VAL A 420 2.85 0.63 8.67
CA VAL A 420 2.74 -0.37 9.74
C VAL A 420 2.27 -1.69 9.13
N SER A 421 2.95 -2.79 9.44
CA SER A 421 2.49 -4.15 9.17
C SER A 421 2.17 -4.85 10.49
N LEU A 422 1.04 -5.56 10.53
CA LEU A 422 0.59 -6.29 11.72
C LEU A 422 0.97 -7.78 11.62
N SER A 423 1.46 -8.33 12.72
CA SER A 423 1.72 -9.76 12.89
C SER A 423 1.38 -10.19 14.33
N GLY A 424 1.87 -11.35 14.75
CA GLY A 424 1.65 -11.89 16.10
C GLY A 424 0.65 -13.04 16.13
N LEU A 425 -0.25 -13.02 17.11
CA LEU A 425 -1.22 -14.06 17.42
C LEU A 425 -2.62 -13.45 17.58
N LEU A 426 -3.68 -14.18 17.24
CA LEU A 426 -5.04 -13.77 17.59
C LEU A 426 -5.28 -14.02 19.09
N GLU A 427 -5.87 -13.05 19.79
CA GLU A 427 -6.53 -13.35 21.07
C GLU A 427 -7.88 -14.02 20.79
N VAL A 428 -8.21 -15.08 21.55
CA VAL A 428 -9.44 -15.85 21.37
C VAL A 428 -10.25 -15.92 22.65
N LYS A 429 -11.56 -16.08 22.48
CA LYS A 429 -12.52 -16.43 23.53
C LYS A 429 -12.73 -17.95 23.56
N GLY A 430 -12.68 -18.51 24.76
CA GLY A 430 -13.06 -19.90 25.00
C GLY A 430 -14.59 -20.08 24.96
N THR A 431 -15.06 -21.16 24.34
CA THR A 431 -16.51 -21.44 24.22
C THR A 431 -16.83 -22.92 24.41
N SER A 432 -18.10 -23.24 24.70
CA SER A 432 -18.64 -24.61 24.62
C SER A 432 -18.67 -25.15 23.18
N TYR A 433 -18.80 -24.29 22.17
CA TYR A 433 -19.03 -24.68 20.78
C TYR A 433 -17.84 -25.42 20.16
N THR A 434 -18.17 -26.48 19.40
CA THR A 434 -17.20 -27.36 18.74
C THR A 434 -17.34 -27.35 17.20
N ASN A 435 -18.48 -26.88 16.70
CA ASN A 435 -18.83 -26.69 15.29
C ASN A 435 -19.94 -25.62 15.20
N LEU A 436 -20.01 -24.86 14.10
CA LEU A 436 -21.04 -23.81 13.92
C LEU A 436 -22.47 -24.33 13.91
N GLY A 437 -22.71 -25.62 13.59
CA GLY A 437 -24.04 -26.24 13.71
C GLY A 437 -24.56 -26.42 15.15
N GLN A 438 -23.87 -25.85 16.14
CA GLN A 438 -24.26 -25.83 17.56
C GLN A 438 -24.60 -24.41 18.06
N VAL A 439 -24.43 -23.39 17.23
CA VAL A 439 -24.69 -21.97 17.51
C VAL A 439 -26.13 -21.67 17.12
N GLU A 440 -26.87 -20.91 17.93
CA GLU A 440 -28.25 -20.56 17.57
C GLU A 440 -28.28 -19.51 16.45
N LYS A 441 -29.32 -19.54 15.60
CA LYS A 441 -29.34 -18.76 14.35
C LYS A 441 -29.19 -17.24 14.56
N ASP A 442 -29.73 -16.76 15.68
CA ASP A 442 -29.79 -15.33 16.03
C ASP A 442 -28.83 -15.00 17.20
N GLU A 443 -27.88 -15.90 17.51
CA GLU A 443 -26.83 -15.73 18.54
C GLU A 443 -25.61 -14.99 17.96
N ASP A 444 -25.23 -13.86 18.57
CA ASP A 444 -23.98 -13.18 18.24
C ASP A 444 -22.81 -13.77 19.04
N LEU A 445 -21.82 -14.31 18.32
CA LEU A 445 -20.57 -14.84 18.90
C LEU A 445 -19.54 -13.73 19.22
N TYR A 446 -19.80 -12.49 18.79
CA TYR A 446 -18.88 -11.35 18.78
C TYR A 446 -17.54 -11.67 18.08
N GLY A 447 -17.56 -12.59 17.14
CA GLY A 447 -16.36 -13.19 16.55
C GLY A 447 -16.67 -14.35 15.60
N SER A 448 -15.62 -15.05 15.16
CA SER A 448 -15.72 -16.24 14.31
C SER A 448 -15.20 -17.48 15.02
N LEU A 449 -15.96 -18.60 14.99
CA LEU A 449 -15.48 -19.88 15.48
C LEU A 449 -14.33 -20.38 14.58
N LEU A 450 -13.10 -20.38 15.10
CA LEU A 450 -11.88 -20.75 14.34
C LEU A 450 -11.57 -22.24 14.48
N ALA A 451 -11.70 -22.75 15.70
CA ALA A 451 -11.41 -24.13 16.06
C ALA A 451 -12.41 -24.61 17.12
N LYS A 452 -12.38 -25.90 17.44
CA LYS A 452 -13.18 -26.46 18.52
C LYS A 452 -12.85 -25.74 19.85
N ASN A 453 -13.88 -25.22 20.50
CA ASN A 453 -13.84 -24.43 21.73
C ASN A 453 -13.16 -23.04 21.60
N THR A 454 -12.97 -22.51 20.39
CA THR A 454 -12.17 -21.31 20.11
C THR A 454 -12.87 -20.32 19.16
N ILE A 455 -13.23 -19.14 19.67
CA ILE A 455 -13.74 -18.01 18.87
C ILE A 455 -12.64 -16.94 18.76
N GLY A 456 -12.27 -16.54 17.54
CA GLY A 456 -11.49 -15.31 17.33
C GLY A 456 -12.42 -14.11 17.44
N VAL A 457 -12.16 -13.22 18.40
CA VAL A 457 -13.06 -12.10 18.73
C VAL A 457 -12.86 -10.94 17.76
N ASN A 458 -13.96 -10.33 17.33
CA ASN A 458 -13.97 -9.14 16.47
C ASN A 458 -13.27 -7.96 17.18
N HIS A 459 -12.38 -7.27 16.47
CA HIS A 459 -11.63 -6.11 16.96
C HIS A 459 -11.11 -5.28 15.78
N ASP A 460 -10.65 -4.06 16.06
CA ASP A 460 -10.01 -3.15 15.11
C ASP A 460 -8.63 -2.70 15.62
N HIS A 461 -7.79 -2.17 14.74
CA HIS A 461 -6.58 -1.41 15.11
C HIS A 461 -6.63 -0.01 14.47
N PHE A 462 -6.84 1.02 15.28
CA PHE A 462 -6.80 2.42 14.84
C PHE A 462 -5.44 3.02 15.20
N ILE A 463 -4.62 3.36 14.20
CA ILE A 463 -3.28 3.90 14.41
C ILE A 463 -3.27 5.41 14.10
N THR A 464 -2.85 6.22 15.07
CA THR A 464 -2.81 7.68 14.98
C THR A 464 -1.37 8.16 14.86
N TYR A 465 -1.11 9.05 13.91
CA TYR A 465 0.22 9.62 13.64
C TYR A 465 0.28 11.10 14.03
N TYR A 466 1.41 11.52 14.57
CA TYR A 466 1.78 12.93 14.67
C TYR A 466 2.75 13.25 13.52
N LEU A 467 2.47 14.30 12.76
CA LEU A 467 3.28 14.77 11.64
C LEU A 467 3.33 16.31 11.65
N ASP A 468 4.48 16.86 12.03
CA ASP A 468 4.79 18.29 11.93
C ASP A 468 5.67 18.53 10.69
N LEU A 469 5.04 19.03 9.62
CA LEU A 469 5.63 19.23 8.29
C LEU A 469 6.17 20.66 8.16
N ASP A 470 7.42 20.75 7.71
CA ASP A 470 8.22 21.99 7.64
C ASP A 470 8.74 22.19 6.20
N ILE A 471 7.84 22.20 5.22
CA ILE A 471 8.18 22.30 3.80
C ILE A 471 8.81 23.67 3.52
N ASP A 472 10.14 23.72 3.37
CA ASP A 472 10.94 24.94 3.32
C ASP A 472 10.80 25.87 4.55
N GLY A 473 10.45 25.29 5.70
CA GLY A 473 10.34 25.97 7.00
C GLY A 473 8.89 26.09 7.52
N TYR A 474 8.76 26.71 8.69
CA TYR A 474 7.56 26.63 9.54
C TYR A 474 6.32 27.40 9.04
N ASN A 475 6.44 28.25 8.02
CA ASN A 475 5.32 29.07 7.52
C ASN A 475 4.54 28.34 6.41
N ASN A 476 3.96 27.19 6.76
CA ASN A 476 3.20 26.32 5.86
C ASN A 476 1.68 26.58 5.94
N SER A 477 0.91 26.00 5.01
CA SER A 477 -0.55 26.06 5.02
C SER A 477 -1.16 24.77 4.49
N PHE A 478 -2.21 24.30 5.14
CA PHE A 478 -2.94 23.11 4.71
C PHE A 478 -3.97 23.47 3.63
N VAL A 479 -3.87 22.81 2.47
CA VAL A 479 -4.75 23.06 1.31
C VAL A 479 -5.54 21.80 0.98
N LYS A 480 -6.86 21.92 1.06
CA LYS A 480 -7.80 20.89 0.59
C LYS A 480 -8.00 21.07 -0.91
N ALA A 481 -7.44 20.17 -1.71
CA ALA A 481 -7.68 20.14 -3.16
C ALA A 481 -8.85 19.19 -3.46
N LYS A 482 -10.06 19.77 -3.49
CA LYS A 482 -11.30 19.04 -3.80
C LYS A 482 -11.48 18.89 -5.30
N LEU A 483 -11.72 17.66 -5.76
CA LEU A 483 -12.10 17.40 -7.14
C LEU A 483 -13.58 17.75 -7.35
N LYS A 484 -13.89 18.50 -8.41
CA LYS A 484 -15.23 19.02 -8.70
C LYS A 484 -15.60 18.79 -10.17
N THR A 485 -16.66 18.03 -10.40
CA THR A 485 -17.31 17.92 -11.72
C THR A 485 -17.88 19.27 -12.17
N VAL A 486 -17.65 19.61 -13.44
CA VAL A 486 -18.23 20.78 -14.11
C VAL A 486 -19.03 20.27 -15.32
N LYS A 487 -20.32 20.59 -15.39
CA LYS A 487 -21.15 20.32 -16.57
C LYS A 487 -20.99 21.44 -17.61
N ILE A 488 -20.94 21.06 -18.87
CA ILE A 488 -20.85 21.93 -20.04
C ILE A 488 -22.24 21.99 -20.69
N THR A 489 -22.87 23.17 -20.66
CA THR A 489 -24.24 23.40 -21.17
C THR A 489 -24.34 24.55 -22.18
N ASP A 490 -23.22 25.23 -22.46
CA ASP A 490 -23.12 26.39 -23.35
C ASP A 490 -22.80 26.03 -24.81
N GLY A 491 -22.41 24.77 -25.07
CA GLY A 491 -21.98 24.31 -26.40
C GLY A 491 -20.52 24.63 -26.74
N SER A 492 -19.70 25.06 -25.77
CA SER A 492 -18.27 25.34 -25.97
C SER A 492 -17.43 24.11 -26.29
N SER A 493 -17.91 22.91 -25.94
CA SER A 493 -17.29 21.62 -26.22
C SER A 493 -18.31 20.58 -26.68
N LEU A 494 -17.83 19.48 -27.26
CA LEU A 494 -18.63 18.29 -27.48
C LEU A 494 -18.77 17.44 -26.20
N ARG A 495 -17.83 17.54 -25.25
CA ARG A 495 -17.95 16.92 -23.92
C ARG A 495 -19.12 17.52 -23.14
N LYS A 496 -19.81 16.71 -22.33
CA LYS A 496 -20.83 17.17 -21.37
C LYS A 496 -20.23 17.53 -20.01
N SER A 497 -19.05 17.03 -19.69
CA SER A 497 -18.37 17.39 -18.45
C SER A 497 -16.86 17.13 -18.45
N TYR A 498 -16.24 17.69 -17.43
CA TYR A 498 -14.88 17.40 -16.98
C TYR A 498 -14.87 17.54 -15.46
N TRP A 499 -13.77 17.22 -14.79
CA TRP A 499 -13.53 17.68 -13.41
C TRP A 499 -12.33 18.61 -13.33
N THR A 500 -12.35 19.50 -12.35
CA THR A 500 -11.25 20.41 -12.01
C THR A 500 -10.97 20.40 -10.52
N VAL A 501 -9.89 21.07 -10.10
CA VAL A 501 -9.44 21.12 -8.70
C VAL A 501 -9.83 22.46 -8.07
N VAL A 502 -10.75 22.44 -7.11
CA VAL A 502 -11.00 23.60 -6.24
C VAL A 502 -10.08 23.51 -5.03
N LYS A 503 -9.24 24.51 -4.82
CA LYS A 503 -8.31 24.60 -3.69
C LYS A 503 -8.90 25.50 -2.60
N GLU A 504 -9.09 24.94 -1.40
CA GLU A 504 -9.46 25.67 -0.19
C GLU A 504 -8.27 25.65 0.78
N ILE A 505 -7.79 26.82 1.19
CA ILE A 505 -6.85 26.94 2.30
C ILE A 505 -7.66 26.80 3.61
N ALA A 506 -7.16 26.03 4.57
CA ALA A 506 -7.75 25.98 5.91
C ALA A 506 -7.28 27.19 6.74
N GLU A 507 -8.23 28.00 7.23
CA GLU A 507 -7.92 29.15 8.12
C GLU A 507 -7.94 28.74 9.60
N THR A 508 -8.61 27.65 9.95
CA THR A 508 -8.66 27.09 11.32
C THR A 508 -8.42 25.58 11.34
N GLU A 509 -8.12 25.02 12.53
CA GLU A 509 -8.09 23.57 12.76
C GLU A 509 -9.41 22.88 12.39
N ALA A 510 -10.55 23.56 12.53
CA ALA A 510 -11.86 23.02 12.16
C ALA A 510 -11.99 22.88 10.64
N ASP A 511 -11.43 23.83 9.88
CA ASP A 511 -11.36 23.77 8.42
C ASP A 511 -10.36 22.72 7.91
N ALA A 512 -9.32 22.42 8.70
CA ALA A 512 -8.32 21.41 8.37
C ALA A 512 -8.80 19.96 8.54
N ARG A 513 -9.91 19.74 9.27
CA ARG A 513 -10.51 18.41 9.42
C ARG A 513 -11.09 17.93 8.09
N VAL A 514 -10.69 16.74 7.67
CA VAL A 514 -11.21 16.06 6.47
C VAL A 514 -11.58 14.63 6.84
N ASP A 515 -12.79 14.21 6.47
CA ASP A 515 -13.18 12.81 6.43
C ASP A 515 -12.82 12.25 5.04
N LEU A 516 -12.02 11.19 5.02
CA LEU A 516 -11.53 10.55 3.80
C LEU A 516 -12.57 9.60 3.17
N ASN A 517 -13.66 9.28 3.88
CA ASN A 517 -14.66 8.29 3.44
C ASN A 517 -15.93 8.91 2.83
N SER A 518 -16.25 10.20 3.09
CA SER A 518 -17.56 10.80 2.78
C SER A 518 -17.57 11.82 1.64
N GLY A 519 -16.61 11.75 0.70
CA GLY A 519 -16.58 12.64 -0.46
C GLY A 519 -15.76 12.11 -1.65
N PRO A 520 -15.81 12.78 -2.80
CA PRO A 520 -14.88 12.50 -3.91
C PRO A 520 -13.44 12.70 -3.43
N PRO A 521 -12.48 11.86 -3.87
CA PRO A 521 -11.14 11.83 -3.29
C PRO A 521 -10.45 13.18 -3.39
N ALA A 522 -10.04 13.72 -2.24
CA ALA A 522 -9.36 15.00 -2.14
C ALA A 522 -7.86 14.80 -1.94
N ASP A 523 -7.04 15.56 -2.67
CA ASP A 523 -5.61 15.64 -2.38
C ASP A 523 -5.43 16.52 -1.14
N LEU A 524 -4.85 15.96 -0.08
CA LEU A 524 -4.46 16.71 1.11
C LEU A 524 -3.05 17.27 0.90
N LEU A 525 -2.98 18.58 0.65
CA LEU A 525 -1.77 19.23 0.18
C LEU A 525 -1.19 20.16 1.25
N PHE A 526 -0.15 19.71 1.94
CA PHE A 526 0.80 20.58 2.64
C PHE A 526 1.77 21.14 1.60
N VAL A 527 1.39 22.26 0.97
CA VAL A 527 2.09 22.77 -0.21
C VAL A 527 2.96 23.98 0.09
N ASN A 528 4.27 23.76 0.01
CA ASN A 528 4.99 24.37 -1.11
C ASN A 528 4.77 23.49 -2.37
N THR A 529 4.52 24.08 -3.54
CA THR A 529 3.73 23.42 -4.62
C THR A 529 4.56 22.64 -5.68
N ASN A 530 4.44 21.28 -5.86
CA ASN A 530 4.79 20.48 -7.11
C ASN A 530 4.62 18.87 -7.15
N LYS A 531 3.57 18.28 -7.84
CA LYS A 531 3.47 17.01 -8.76
C LYS A 531 3.18 15.47 -8.33
N LYS A 532 2.84 14.50 -9.29
CA LYS A 532 2.10 13.11 -9.26
C LYS A 532 2.34 12.08 -10.49
N THR A 533 1.86 10.80 -10.83
CA THR A 533 0.98 9.53 -10.49
C THR A 533 1.23 8.28 -11.51
N LYS A 534 0.59 7.07 -11.86
CA LYS A 534 -0.70 6.16 -11.83
C LYS A 534 -0.67 4.53 -12.25
N MET A 535 -1.14 3.89 -13.43
CA MET A 535 -1.58 2.41 -13.81
C MET A 535 -0.62 1.18 -14.30
N GLY A 536 -0.84 -0.11 -14.84
CA GLY A 536 -1.84 -1.09 -15.56
C GLY A 536 -1.42 -2.67 -15.58
N ASN A 537 -1.78 -3.85 -16.26
CA ASN A 537 -2.39 -4.43 -17.57
C ASN A 537 -2.73 -6.05 -17.76
N ASN A 538 -3.93 -6.53 -18.23
CA ASN A 538 -4.56 -7.56 -19.22
C ASN A 538 -4.32 -9.15 -19.64
N VAL A 539 -5.36 -9.94 -20.16
CA VAL A 539 -5.57 -11.45 -20.65
C VAL A 539 -6.66 -11.73 -21.78
N GLU A 540 -7.00 -12.87 -22.48
CA GLU A 540 -6.78 -14.39 -22.65
C GLU A 540 -8.04 -15.42 -22.70
N PRO A 541 -8.16 -16.74 -22.28
CA PRO A 541 -8.96 -17.81 -23.04
C PRO A 541 -10.25 -18.52 -22.42
N ASP A 542 -10.72 -19.71 -22.94
CA ASP A 542 -12.01 -20.48 -22.67
C ASP A 542 -11.91 -21.69 -21.68
N LYS A 543 -13.00 -22.11 -21.01
CA LYS A 543 -12.97 -22.82 -19.70
C LYS A 543 -13.40 -24.31 -19.62
N SER A 544 -14.55 -24.72 -20.17
CA SER A 544 -15.09 -26.07 -19.87
C SER A 544 -14.28 -27.24 -20.44
N ALA A 545 -13.65 -27.04 -21.61
CA ALA A 545 -12.72 -27.99 -22.21
C ALA A 545 -11.37 -28.06 -21.46
N LEU A 546 -10.99 -26.99 -20.76
CA LEU A 546 -9.71 -26.88 -20.06
C LEU A 546 -9.77 -27.58 -18.69
N LEU A 547 -10.87 -27.38 -17.95
CA LEU A 547 -11.13 -28.09 -16.69
C LEU A 547 -11.27 -29.62 -16.85
N SER A 548 -11.79 -30.08 -17.99
CA SER A 548 -11.92 -31.51 -18.27
C SER A 548 -10.61 -32.15 -18.73
N TRP A 549 -9.82 -31.47 -19.56
CA TRP A 549 -8.48 -31.92 -19.95
C TRP A 549 -7.50 -32.01 -18.76
N HIS A 550 -7.62 -31.11 -17.78
CA HIS A 550 -6.76 -31.09 -16.59
C HIS A 550 -7.13 -32.13 -15.51
N ALA A 551 -8.18 -32.94 -15.73
CA ALA A 551 -8.70 -33.91 -14.76
C ALA A 551 -8.36 -35.37 -15.07
N ASP A 552 -7.69 -35.66 -16.18
CA ASP A 552 -7.34 -37.01 -16.63
C ASP A 552 -5.81 -37.17 -16.75
N ASP A 553 -5.23 -38.09 -15.97
CA ASP A 553 -3.79 -38.43 -16.03
C ASP A 553 -3.40 -39.08 -17.38
N SER A 554 -4.38 -39.63 -18.11
CA SER A 554 -4.17 -40.12 -19.47
C SER A 554 -4.27 -38.94 -20.46
N ARG A 555 -3.09 -38.49 -20.93
CA ARG A 555 -2.89 -37.33 -21.83
C ARG A 555 -3.49 -37.52 -23.23
N SER A 556 -4.80 -37.73 -23.34
CA SER A 556 -5.50 -37.94 -24.61
C SER A 556 -5.95 -36.59 -25.21
N HIS A 557 -5.66 -36.40 -26.50
CA HIS A 557 -6.07 -35.31 -27.39
C HIS A 557 -6.36 -33.93 -26.74
N PRO A 558 -5.41 -32.98 -26.75
CA PRO A 558 -5.70 -31.61 -26.29
C PRO A 558 -6.84 -30.98 -27.11
N PRO A 559 -7.63 -30.05 -26.52
CA PRO A 559 -8.71 -29.38 -27.24
C PRO A 559 -8.20 -28.63 -28.49
N PRO A 560 -9.00 -28.53 -29.56
CA PRO A 560 -8.57 -27.92 -30.82
C PRO A 560 -8.11 -26.48 -30.61
N ARG A 561 -6.89 -26.17 -31.04
CA ARG A 561 -6.31 -24.82 -30.89
C ARG A 561 -7.00 -23.87 -31.86
N ARG A 562 -7.91 -23.07 -31.34
CA ARG A 562 -8.63 -22.03 -32.09
C ARG A 562 -7.95 -20.67 -31.95
N ALA A 563 -7.84 -19.94 -33.05
CA ALA A 563 -7.58 -18.50 -33.06
C ALA A 563 -8.88 -17.75 -33.36
N PHE A 564 -9.13 -16.67 -32.63
CA PHE A 564 -10.10 -15.65 -33.01
C PHE A 564 -9.34 -14.48 -33.66
N VAL A 565 -9.75 -14.13 -34.88
CA VAL A 565 -9.07 -13.13 -35.71
C VAL A 565 -10.06 -12.04 -36.09
N ILE A 566 -9.72 -10.80 -35.74
CA ILE A 566 -10.42 -9.60 -36.22
C ILE A 566 -9.67 -9.07 -37.43
N LEU A 567 -10.24 -9.23 -38.63
CA LEU A 567 -9.61 -8.84 -39.90
C LEU A 567 -10.34 -7.65 -40.52
N ARG A 568 -9.61 -6.60 -40.91
CA ARG A 568 -10.15 -5.47 -41.69
C ARG A 568 -9.85 -5.67 -43.17
N SER A 569 -10.86 -5.93 -43.99
CA SER A 569 -10.71 -6.22 -45.41
C SER A 569 -10.66 -4.95 -46.27
N GLY A 570 -10.09 -5.05 -47.48
CA GLY A 570 -9.90 -3.92 -48.43
C GLY A 570 -11.17 -3.25 -48.97
N ARG A 571 -12.33 -3.49 -48.35
CA ARG A 571 -13.60 -2.76 -48.55
C ARG A 571 -14.03 -1.97 -47.29
N GLY A 572 -13.16 -1.85 -46.29
CA GLY A 572 -13.44 -1.20 -45.00
C GLY A 572 -14.30 -2.05 -44.04
N GLN A 573 -14.50 -3.34 -44.35
CA GLN A 573 -15.35 -4.23 -43.56
C GLN A 573 -14.53 -4.94 -42.48
N THR A 574 -15.04 -4.97 -41.25
CA THR A 574 -14.48 -5.78 -40.16
C THR A 574 -15.07 -7.20 -40.22
N HIS A 575 -14.22 -8.21 -40.13
CA HIS A 575 -14.56 -9.62 -40.10
C HIS A 575 -14.15 -10.27 -38.78
N GLU A 576 -15.05 -11.05 -38.21
CA GLU A 576 -14.85 -11.94 -37.08
C GLU A 576 -14.63 -13.35 -37.63
N ILE A 577 -13.41 -13.87 -37.49
CA ILE A 577 -13.02 -15.15 -38.07
C ILE A 577 -12.54 -16.08 -36.96
N TYR A 578 -13.14 -17.27 -36.86
CA TYR A 578 -12.62 -18.36 -36.03
C TYR A 578 -11.86 -19.34 -36.93
N VAL A 579 -10.61 -19.62 -36.58
CA VAL A 579 -9.72 -20.54 -37.30
C VAL A 579 -9.32 -21.66 -36.35
N ASP A 580 -9.63 -22.92 -36.69
CA ASP A 580 -9.01 -24.05 -36.03
C ASP A 580 -7.63 -24.30 -36.65
N ILE A 581 -6.59 -24.04 -35.87
CA ILE A 581 -5.18 -24.21 -36.24
C ILE A 581 -4.87 -25.71 -36.44
N SER A 582 -5.59 -26.58 -35.74
CA SER A 582 -5.40 -28.04 -35.74
C SER A 582 -5.82 -28.66 -37.07
N THR A 583 -7.03 -28.36 -37.55
CA THR A 583 -7.48 -28.76 -38.91
C THR A 583 -7.05 -27.79 -40.01
N LYS A 584 -6.47 -26.63 -39.67
CA LYS A 584 -6.10 -25.54 -40.59
C LYS A 584 -7.29 -25.02 -41.41
N SER A 585 -8.44 -24.90 -40.75
CA SER A 585 -9.71 -24.53 -41.39
C SER A 585 -10.35 -23.30 -40.74
N ILE A 586 -11.14 -22.55 -41.52
CA ILE A 586 -11.98 -21.47 -41.00
C ILE A 586 -13.30 -22.09 -40.55
N GLU A 587 -13.55 -22.08 -39.24
CA GLU A 587 -14.80 -22.58 -38.66
C GLU A 587 -15.96 -21.61 -38.90
N SER A 588 -15.69 -20.30 -38.87
CA SER A 588 -16.68 -19.26 -39.19
C SER A 588 -16.02 -17.95 -39.64
N ASN A 589 -16.76 -17.17 -40.44
CA ASN A 589 -16.41 -15.81 -40.86
C ASN A 589 -17.71 -14.98 -40.86
N LYS A 590 -17.79 -13.99 -39.97
CA LYS A 590 -18.95 -13.10 -39.78
C LYS A 590 -18.52 -11.65 -40.03
N ILE A 591 -19.31 -10.89 -40.78
CA ILE A 591 -19.06 -9.45 -40.95
C ILE A 591 -19.63 -8.72 -39.72
N TYR A 592 -18.80 -7.91 -39.06
CA TYR A 592 -19.24 -7.09 -37.93
C TYR A 592 -19.91 -5.79 -38.43
N THR A 593 -21.17 -5.58 -38.04
CA THR A 593 -22.01 -4.46 -38.48
C THR A 593 -22.38 -3.48 -37.37
N GLY A 594 -21.97 -3.72 -36.12
CA GLY A 594 -22.27 -2.87 -34.97
C GLY A 594 -21.48 -1.56 -34.93
N PHE A 595 -21.53 -0.84 -33.82
CA PHE A 595 -20.75 0.39 -33.61
C PHE A 595 -19.30 0.11 -33.19
N GLY A 596 -18.47 1.15 -33.18
CA GLY A 596 -17.03 1.03 -32.97
C GLY A 596 -16.25 0.32 -34.07
N TYR A 597 -14.96 0.15 -33.80
CA TYR A 597 -13.92 -0.37 -34.69
C TYR A 597 -12.86 -1.19 -33.93
N PRO A 598 -12.05 -2.01 -34.65
CA PRO A 598 -10.90 -2.68 -34.06
C PRO A 598 -9.82 -1.70 -33.60
N ARG A 599 -9.08 -2.10 -32.55
CA ARG A 599 -7.78 -1.55 -32.13
C ARG A 599 -6.89 -1.16 -33.31
N PHE A 600 -6.10 -0.10 -33.15
CA PHE A 600 -5.12 0.28 -34.17
C PHE A 600 -3.99 -0.73 -34.30
N THR A 601 -3.51 -0.95 -35.53
CA THR A 601 -2.20 -1.57 -35.76
C THR A 601 -1.08 -0.58 -35.43
N LEU A 602 0.19 -1.02 -35.43
CA LEU A 602 1.30 -0.08 -35.32
C LEU A 602 1.53 0.62 -36.67
N GLU A 603 1.42 -0.16 -37.75
CA GLU A 603 1.71 0.22 -39.13
C GLU A 603 0.79 1.33 -39.64
N GLU A 604 -0.50 1.28 -39.30
CA GLU A 604 -1.46 2.32 -39.70
C GLU A 604 -1.30 3.61 -38.88
N ARG A 605 -0.90 3.51 -37.60
CA ARG A 605 -0.55 4.68 -36.77
C ARG A 605 0.69 5.38 -37.31
N THR A 606 1.75 4.63 -37.60
CA THR A 606 2.98 5.16 -38.23
C THR A 606 2.71 5.74 -39.63
N SER A 607 1.85 5.09 -40.42
CA SER A 607 1.45 5.60 -41.74
C SER A 607 0.68 6.91 -41.66
N ALA A 608 -0.30 7.01 -40.74
CA ALA A 608 -1.07 8.23 -40.52
C ALA A 608 -0.17 9.38 -40.00
N ALA A 609 0.68 9.09 -39.01
CA ALA A 609 1.65 10.03 -38.45
C ALA A 609 2.60 10.63 -39.50
N ALA A 610 2.89 9.92 -40.60
CA ALA A 610 3.75 10.40 -41.68
C ALA A 610 3.04 11.33 -42.70
N LEU A 611 1.71 11.45 -42.67
CA LEU A 611 0.95 12.27 -43.63
C LEU A 611 1.16 13.79 -43.47
N PRO A 612 1.16 14.39 -42.26
CA PRO A 612 1.34 15.84 -42.09
C PRO A 612 2.65 16.35 -42.68
N LEU A 613 3.73 15.59 -42.57
CA LEU A 613 5.07 15.92 -43.08
C LEU A 613 5.13 16.09 -44.60
N LYS A 614 4.08 15.68 -45.33
CA LYS A 614 3.94 15.85 -46.79
C LYS A 614 2.78 16.81 -47.16
N TYR A 615 2.04 17.31 -46.17
CA TYR A 615 0.80 18.07 -46.37
C TYR A 615 1.05 19.58 -46.37
N ARG A 616 0.78 20.25 -47.50
CA ARG A 616 1.15 21.67 -47.72
C ARG A 616 0.62 22.64 -46.64
N PRO A 617 -0.64 22.55 -46.16
CA PRO A 617 -1.13 23.38 -45.05
C PRO A 617 -0.33 23.17 -43.74
N PHE A 618 0.01 21.93 -43.39
CA PHE A 618 0.80 21.66 -42.19
C PHE A 618 2.22 22.20 -42.29
N MET A 619 2.89 22.00 -43.43
CA MET A 619 4.22 22.57 -43.68
C MET A 619 4.23 24.10 -43.56
N ALA A 620 3.13 24.77 -43.96
CA ALA A 620 2.96 26.21 -43.75
C ALA A 620 2.74 26.57 -42.26
N SER A 621 1.94 25.82 -41.51
CA SER A 621 1.69 26.03 -40.07
C SER A 621 2.91 25.74 -39.18
N VAL A 622 3.79 24.82 -39.59
CA VAL A 622 5.10 24.57 -38.97
C VAL A 622 6.03 25.76 -39.21
N LYS A 623 6.13 26.24 -40.46
CA LYS A 623 6.92 27.44 -40.80
C LYS A 623 6.40 28.71 -40.10
N LYS A 624 5.08 28.86 -39.97
CA LYS A 624 4.40 29.95 -39.22
C LYS A 624 4.80 29.97 -37.74
N ARG A 625 5.15 28.82 -37.16
CA ARG A 625 5.66 28.65 -35.78
C ARG A 625 7.20 28.75 -35.67
N GLY A 626 7.89 29.05 -36.76
CA GLY A 626 9.36 29.16 -36.81
C GLY A 626 10.12 27.83 -36.72
N MET A 627 9.42 26.69 -36.72
CA MET A 627 10.02 25.37 -36.53
C MET A 627 10.52 24.77 -37.86
N LYS A 628 11.52 23.88 -37.80
CA LYS A 628 11.96 23.10 -38.97
C LYS A 628 11.08 21.86 -39.12
N LEU A 629 10.67 21.53 -40.34
CA LEU A 629 9.86 20.34 -40.62
C LEU A 629 10.61 19.02 -40.34
N SER A 630 11.95 19.03 -40.40
CA SER A 630 12.82 17.91 -40.01
C SER A 630 12.75 17.54 -38.54
N ASP A 631 12.35 18.49 -37.70
CA ASP A 631 12.40 18.39 -36.24
C ASP A 631 11.02 18.06 -35.66
N VAL A 632 10.03 17.76 -36.52
CA VAL A 632 8.63 17.52 -36.16
C VAL A 632 8.27 16.05 -36.30
N VAL A 633 7.71 15.49 -35.23
CA VAL A 633 7.07 14.16 -35.21
C VAL A 633 5.57 14.32 -34.94
N CYS A 634 4.78 13.30 -35.27
CA CYS A 634 3.35 13.25 -34.96
C CYS A 634 2.97 11.87 -34.44
N ALA A 635 1.99 11.81 -33.54
CA ALA A 635 1.39 10.60 -33.01
C ALA A 635 -0.10 10.55 -33.36
N ALA A 636 -0.62 9.35 -33.60
CA ALA A 636 -2.04 9.12 -33.86
C ALA A 636 -2.79 8.83 -32.55
N SER A 637 -3.84 9.60 -32.29
CA SER A 637 -4.74 9.43 -31.15
C SER A 637 -6.14 8.99 -31.62
N SER A 638 -6.76 8.08 -30.86
CA SER A 638 -8.20 7.79 -30.92
C SER A 638 -9.04 9.05 -30.77
N VAL A 639 -10.27 9.01 -31.30
CA VAL A 639 -11.19 10.17 -31.30
C VAL A 639 -12.48 9.95 -30.49
N GLY A 640 -12.71 8.73 -29.99
CA GLY A 640 -13.94 8.38 -29.27
C GLY A 640 -15.22 8.57 -30.10
N TRP A 641 -16.31 8.92 -29.43
CA TRP A 641 -17.61 9.21 -30.03
C TRP A 641 -18.27 10.34 -29.23
N PHE A 642 -18.96 11.25 -29.93
CA PHE A 642 -19.42 12.53 -29.38
C PHE A 642 -20.88 12.86 -29.73
N GLY A 643 -21.70 11.82 -29.91
CA GLY A 643 -23.13 11.91 -30.16
C GLY A 643 -23.53 11.85 -31.63
N GLU A 644 -22.58 11.55 -32.54
CA GLU A 644 -22.89 11.37 -33.95
C GLU A 644 -23.86 10.21 -34.14
N VAL A 645 -25.01 10.46 -34.79
CA VAL A 645 -26.07 9.45 -34.97
C VAL A 645 -25.64 8.36 -35.96
N GLN A 646 -25.16 8.77 -37.13
CA GLN A 646 -24.69 7.87 -38.19
C GLN A 646 -23.36 7.21 -37.83
N LYS A 647 -23.07 6.02 -38.39
CA LYS A 647 -21.74 5.40 -38.21
C LYS A 647 -20.69 6.24 -38.96
N THR A 648 -19.77 6.81 -38.19
CA THR A 648 -18.67 7.64 -38.69
C THR A 648 -17.58 6.79 -39.37
N LYS A 649 -16.77 7.41 -40.23
CA LYS A 649 -15.53 6.84 -40.77
C LYS A 649 -14.60 6.43 -39.61
N ARG A 650 -13.69 5.48 -39.83
CA ARG A 650 -12.62 5.16 -38.87
C ARG A 650 -11.52 6.22 -39.00
N VAL A 651 -11.39 7.09 -38.01
CA VAL A 651 -10.51 8.26 -38.07
C VAL A 651 -9.67 8.43 -36.81
N VAL A 652 -8.47 9.00 -36.97
CA VAL A 652 -7.59 9.42 -35.87
C VAL A 652 -7.36 10.92 -35.92
N LYS A 653 -7.21 11.54 -34.75
CA LYS A 653 -6.64 12.89 -34.65
C LYS A 653 -5.13 12.77 -34.49
N LEU A 654 -4.36 13.57 -35.23
CA LEU A 654 -2.90 13.59 -35.10
C LEU A 654 -2.45 14.74 -34.21
N ASN A 655 -1.67 14.40 -33.19
CA ASN A 655 -1.00 15.35 -32.31
C ASN A 655 0.48 15.41 -32.70
N CYS A 656 1.00 16.62 -32.95
CA CYS A 656 2.36 16.81 -33.44
C CYS A 656 3.23 17.59 -32.45
N TYR A 657 4.53 17.31 -32.46
CA TYR A 657 5.49 17.71 -31.44
C TYR A 657 6.84 18.06 -32.07
N VAL A 658 7.69 18.80 -31.35
CA VAL A 658 9.04 19.16 -31.80
C VAL A 658 10.09 18.39 -31.00
N THR A 659 10.86 17.53 -31.66
CA THR A 659 12.06 16.90 -31.06
C THR A 659 13.14 17.97 -30.88
N GLY A 660 13.78 18.37 -31.98
CA GLY A 660 14.94 19.26 -31.95
C GLY A 660 16.08 18.66 -31.13
N ASP A 661 16.45 19.33 -30.04
CA ASP A 661 17.59 18.96 -29.19
C ASP A 661 17.26 17.91 -28.11
N THR A 662 16.00 17.46 -28.01
CA THR A 662 15.53 16.45 -27.04
C THR A 662 14.77 15.30 -27.71
N VAL A 663 14.80 14.12 -27.10
CA VAL A 663 13.89 13.00 -27.47
C VAL A 663 12.57 13.04 -26.71
N ASN A 664 12.48 13.80 -25.62
CA ASN A 664 11.22 14.03 -24.90
C ASN A 664 10.36 15.05 -25.66
N PHE A 665 9.86 14.65 -26.83
CA PHE A 665 9.02 15.50 -27.66
C PHE A 665 7.62 15.68 -27.07
N TYR A 666 7.14 14.76 -26.22
CA TYR A 666 5.85 14.88 -25.53
C TYR A 666 5.74 16.17 -24.72
N MET A 667 6.85 16.65 -24.14
CA MET A 667 6.95 17.95 -23.45
C MET A 667 6.89 19.17 -24.38
N ARG A 668 6.85 18.98 -25.72
CA ARG A 668 7.03 20.04 -26.74
C ARG A 668 5.95 20.03 -27.83
N PRO A 669 4.65 20.16 -27.48
CA PRO A 669 3.53 20.10 -28.43
C PRO A 669 3.48 21.28 -29.42
N LEU A 670 3.01 21.01 -30.64
CA LEU A 670 2.59 22.01 -31.62
C LEU A 670 1.11 22.36 -31.43
N GLU A 671 0.81 23.03 -30.32
CA GLU A 671 -0.56 23.37 -29.91
C GLU A 671 -1.32 24.21 -30.97
N GLY A 672 -2.65 24.10 -30.95
CA GLY A 672 -3.56 24.84 -31.82
C GLY A 672 -3.68 24.29 -33.25
N ILE A 673 -3.11 23.11 -33.53
CA ILE A 673 -3.30 22.39 -34.81
C ILE A 673 -4.17 21.15 -34.56
N THR A 674 -5.24 21.01 -35.33
CA THR A 674 -6.06 19.79 -35.40
C THR A 674 -5.95 19.19 -36.81
N ILE A 675 -5.61 17.91 -36.88
CA ILE A 675 -5.51 17.15 -38.13
C ILE A 675 -6.32 15.87 -37.96
N VAL A 676 -7.25 15.57 -38.87
CA VAL A 676 -8.02 14.31 -38.87
C VAL A 676 -7.58 13.47 -40.06
N VAL A 677 -7.23 12.21 -39.82
CA VAL A 677 -6.90 11.22 -40.85
C VAL A 677 -7.96 10.13 -40.89
N ASP A 678 -8.48 9.85 -42.07
CA ASP A 678 -9.28 8.66 -42.36
C ASP A 678 -8.31 7.49 -42.65
N LEU A 679 -8.37 6.46 -41.79
CA LEU A 679 -7.45 5.33 -41.85
C LEU A 679 -7.77 4.39 -43.03
N ASP A 680 -9.04 4.27 -43.43
CA ASP A 680 -9.48 3.35 -44.49
C ASP A 680 -9.01 3.79 -45.88
N VAL A 681 -8.82 5.10 -46.09
CA VAL A 681 -8.22 5.65 -47.32
C VAL A 681 -6.82 6.25 -47.11
N MET A 682 -6.29 6.16 -45.89
CA MET A 682 -5.00 6.72 -45.42
C MET A 682 -4.74 8.17 -45.88
N LYS A 683 -5.69 9.08 -45.58
CA LYS A 683 -5.64 10.49 -46.01
C LYS A 683 -6.09 11.45 -44.91
N ILE A 684 -5.47 12.63 -44.88
CA ILE A 684 -5.98 13.78 -44.12
C ILE A 684 -7.32 14.21 -44.74
N VAL A 685 -8.36 14.33 -43.90
CA VAL A 685 -9.74 14.67 -44.29
C VAL A 685 -10.26 15.96 -43.64
N ASP A 686 -9.63 16.42 -42.55
CA ASP A 686 -9.86 17.75 -41.96
C ASP A 686 -8.53 18.32 -41.45
N TYR A 687 -8.39 19.65 -41.48
CA TYR A 687 -7.19 20.37 -41.06
C TYR A 687 -7.51 21.80 -40.60
N LYS A 688 -7.14 22.12 -39.35
CA LYS A 688 -7.38 23.44 -38.72
C LYS A 688 -6.12 23.89 -37.98
N ASP A 689 -5.67 25.12 -38.21
CA ASP A 689 -4.60 25.80 -37.46
C ASP A 689 -5.21 27.03 -36.78
N ARG A 690 -5.71 26.83 -35.56
CA ARG A 690 -6.64 27.74 -34.86
C ARG A 690 -5.94 28.93 -34.20
N PHE A 691 -4.83 28.67 -33.51
CA PHE A 691 -4.06 29.67 -32.76
C PHE A 691 -2.58 29.29 -32.73
N VAL A 692 -1.71 30.20 -32.25
CA VAL A 692 -0.27 29.95 -32.04
C VAL A 692 0.10 30.34 -30.62
N VAL A 693 0.84 29.46 -29.95
CA VAL A 693 1.53 29.68 -28.68
C VAL A 693 3.02 29.34 -28.85
N PRO A 694 3.90 29.76 -27.92
CA PRO A 694 5.27 29.26 -27.89
C PRO A 694 5.31 27.73 -27.75
N VAL A 695 6.22 27.08 -28.49
CA VAL A 695 6.56 25.67 -28.24
C VAL A 695 7.50 25.64 -27.02
N PRO A 696 7.27 24.79 -26.00
CA PRO A 696 8.17 24.67 -24.86
C PRO A 696 9.64 24.41 -25.25
N LYS A 697 10.55 24.83 -24.36
CA LYS A 697 12.00 24.64 -24.51
C LYS A 697 12.36 23.14 -24.43
N ALA A 698 13.47 22.76 -25.05
CA ALA A 698 14.03 21.40 -24.93
C ALA A 698 14.92 21.23 -23.70
N GLU A 699 15.43 22.34 -23.16
CA GLU A 699 16.24 22.42 -21.94
C GLU A 699 15.51 21.79 -20.75
N GLY A 700 16.21 20.96 -19.96
CA GLY A 700 15.65 20.24 -18.82
C GLY A 700 14.71 19.07 -19.14
N THR A 701 14.46 18.72 -20.42
CA THR A 701 13.46 17.69 -20.77
C THR A 701 14.03 16.30 -21.11
N ASP A 702 15.30 16.18 -21.54
CA ASP A 702 15.83 14.90 -22.02
C ASP A 702 16.11 13.94 -20.85
N TYR A 703 15.42 12.80 -20.85
CA TYR A 703 15.49 11.81 -19.77
C TYR A 703 16.74 10.91 -19.86
N ARG A 704 17.48 10.95 -20.97
CA ARG A 704 18.63 10.05 -21.16
C ARG A 704 19.82 10.49 -20.33
N SER A 705 20.34 9.59 -19.50
CA SER A 705 21.56 9.80 -18.70
C SER A 705 22.72 10.36 -19.54
N ALA A 706 22.94 9.81 -20.74
CA ALA A 706 23.97 10.22 -21.69
C ALA A 706 23.73 11.60 -22.38
N LYS A 707 22.66 12.32 -22.03
CA LYS A 707 22.34 13.69 -22.50
C LYS A 707 22.17 14.71 -21.38
N GLN A 708 21.87 14.25 -20.17
CA GLN A 708 21.88 15.06 -18.97
C GLN A 708 23.30 15.58 -18.68
N ARG A 709 23.38 16.67 -17.91
CA ARG A 709 24.64 17.32 -17.52
C ARG A 709 24.78 17.27 -15.99
N PRO A 710 26.01 17.32 -15.44
CA PRO A 710 26.19 17.47 -14.01
C PRO A 710 25.46 18.71 -13.46
N PRO A 711 24.97 18.68 -12.20
CA PRO A 711 25.11 17.60 -11.23
C PRO A 711 24.17 16.40 -11.49
N TYR A 712 24.68 15.19 -11.25
CA TYR A 712 23.92 13.93 -11.32
C TYR A 712 23.66 13.38 -9.92
N GLY A 713 22.54 12.68 -9.72
CA GLY A 713 22.27 11.90 -8.50
C GLY A 713 20.85 12.10 -7.92
N PRO A 714 20.67 11.85 -6.61
CA PRO A 714 21.61 11.16 -5.75
C PRO A 714 21.80 9.72 -6.25
N GLN A 715 23.04 9.29 -6.46
CA GLN A 715 23.31 7.91 -6.84
C GLN A 715 23.57 7.09 -5.57
N GLY A 716 22.58 6.28 -5.19
CA GLY A 716 22.76 5.24 -4.17
C GLY A 716 23.79 4.21 -4.63
N LYS A 717 24.44 3.54 -3.68
CA LYS A 717 25.38 2.46 -4.02
C LYS A 717 24.62 1.26 -4.61
N PRO A 718 25.23 0.48 -5.52
CA PRO A 718 24.59 -0.71 -6.08
C PRO A 718 24.13 -1.69 -4.99
N VAL A 719 22.87 -2.09 -5.08
CA VAL A 719 22.27 -3.18 -4.30
C VAL A 719 21.91 -4.29 -5.29
N THR A 720 22.18 -5.54 -4.95
CA THR A 720 21.81 -6.68 -5.79
C THR A 720 21.29 -7.85 -4.96
N VAL A 721 20.56 -8.76 -5.63
CA VAL A 721 19.89 -9.91 -5.02
C VAL A 721 20.54 -11.18 -5.55
N VAL A 722 20.93 -12.08 -4.64
CA VAL A 722 21.53 -13.38 -4.98
C VAL A 722 20.77 -14.53 -4.31
N GLN A 723 20.78 -15.70 -4.96
CA GLN A 723 20.16 -16.93 -4.44
C GLN A 723 21.20 -18.05 -4.44
N PRO A 724 21.88 -18.33 -3.31
CA PRO A 724 23.02 -19.25 -3.26
C PRO A 724 22.64 -20.72 -3.53
N GLU A 725 21.40 -21.12 -3.24
CA GLU A 725 20.86 -22.46 -3.50
C GLU A 725 20.14 -22.57 -4.87
N GLY A 726 20.13 -21.48 -5.65
CA GLY A 726 19.36 -21.37 -6.90
C GLY A 726 17.93 -20.88 -6.68
N LYS A 727 17.14 -20.89 -7.76
CA LYS A 727 15.77 -20.34 -7.80
C LYS A 727 14.77 -21.36 -7.24
N GLY A 728 13.83 -20.90 -6.43
CA GLY A 728 12.76 -21.72 -5.82
C GLY A 728 11.55 -21.98 -6.73
N PHE A 729 11.61 -21.57 -7.99
CA PHE A 729 10.56 -21.76 -8.99
C PHE A 729 11.05 -22.54 -10.22
N VAL A 730 10.14 -23.26 -10.87
CA VAL A 730 10.36 -23.99 -12.12
C VAL A 730 9.34 -23.51 -13.16
N ILE A 731 9.80 -23.27 -14.39
CA ILE A 731 8.96 -22.94 -15.55
C ILE A 731 8.99 -24.13 -16.52
N GLU A 732 7.85 -24.77 -16.74
CA GLU A 732 7.65 -25.85 -17.71
C GLU A 732 6.75 -25.35 -18.85
N ASP A 733 7.34 -25.06 -20.01
CA ASP A 733 6.74 -24.27 -21.11
C ASP A 733 6.24 -22.90 -20.65
N HIS A 734 5.01 -22.85 -20.15
CA HIS A 734 4.32 -21.65 -19.63
C HIS A 734 3.65 -21.93 -18.26
N PHE A 735 3.77 -23.14 -17.71
CA PHE A 735 3.37 -23.44 -16.34
C PHE A 735 4.48 -23.07 -15.36
N ILE A 736 4.13 -22.31 -14.33
CA ILE A 736 5.04 -21.90 -13.27
C ILE A 736 4.65 -22.63 -12.00
N SER A 737 5.62 -23.29 -11.37
CA SER A 737 5.48 -23.96 -10.07
C SER A 737 6.46 -23.36 -9.09
N TRP A 738 5.98 -22.87 -7.95
CA TRP A 738 6.79 -22.20 -6.93
C TRP A 738 6.20 -22.42 -5.54
N ALA A 739 7.02 -22.78 -4.56
CA ALA A 739 6.58 -23.03 -3.18
C ALA A 739 5.35 -23.95 -3.10
N ASN A 740 4.18 -23.42 -2.72
CA ASN A 740 2.89 -24.12 -2.69
C ASN A 740 1.96 -23.78 -3.87
N TRP A 741 2.39 -22.97 -4.83
CA TRP A 741 1.60 -22.52 -5.99
C TRP A 741 1.92 -23.27 -7.27
N ARG A 742 0.89 -23.43 -8.12
CA ARG A 742 1.03 -23.75 -9.54
C ARG A 742 0.04 -22.93 -10.35
N PHE A 743 0.49 -22.35 -11.46
CA PHE A 743 -0.33 -21.55 -12.38
C PHE A 743 0.24 -21.59 -13.81
N HIS A 744 -0.48 -21.05 -14.77
CA HIS A 744 -0.08 -20.85 -16.17
C HIS A 744 0.10 -19.35 -16.46
N LEU A 745 1.22 -18.98 -17.07
CA LEU A 745 1.54 -17.65 -17.58
C LEU A 745 1.35 -17.60 -19.10
N GLY A 746 0.22 -17.10 -19.58
CA GLY A 746 -0.06 -16.88 -21.01
C GLY A 746 0.32 -15.48 -21.53
N TYR A 747 -0.05 -15.17 -22.78
CA TYR A 747 0.14 -13.86 -23.42
C TYR A 747 -0.89 -13.63 -24.55
N ASP A 748 -1.54 -12.45 -24.57
CA ASP A 748 -2.40 -12.00 -25.67
C ASP A 748 -2.09 -10.55 -26.11
N VAL A 749 -2.40 -10.22 -27.37
CA VAL A 749 -2.05 -8.96 -28.04
C VAL A 749 -2.98 -7.76 -27.73
N ARG A 750 -4.26 -7.97 -27.38
CA ARG A 750 -5.01 -6.95 -26.61
C ARG A 750 -4.36 -6.78 -25.26
N ALA A 751 -3.91 -7.91 -24.74
CA ALA A 751 -3.81 -8.15 -23.35
C ALA A 751 -2.40 -7.93 -22.78
N GLY A 752 -1.68 -8.98 -22.40
CA GLY A 752 -0.47 -8.83 -21.61
C GLY A 752 -0.24 -10.03 -20.71
N ALA A 753 0.03 -9.79 -19.43
CA ALA A 753 0.42 -10.80 -18.44
C ALA A 753 -0.78 -11.63 -17.96
N VAL A 754 -0.82 -12.89 -18.39
CA VAL A 754 -1.94 -13.80 -18.14
C VAL A 754 -1.70 -14.71 -16.96
N ILE A 755 -2.46 -14.57 -15.88
CA ILE A 755 -2.52 -15.62 -14.86
C ILE A 755 -3.73 -16.52 -15.12
N SER A 756 -3.51 -17.82 -15.26
CA SER A 756 -4.57 -18.83 -15.36
C SER A 756 -4.29 -20.08 -14.53
N LEU A 757 -5.33 -20.84 -14.20
CA LEU A 757 -5.31 -22.09 -13.42
C LEU A 757 -4.62 -21.99 -12.04
N ALA A 758 -4.54 -20.79 -11.46
CA ALA A 758 -3.80 -20.55 -10.23
C ALA A 758 -4.41 -21.32 -9.05
N SER A 759 -3.61 -22.24 -8.54
CA SER A 759 -4.00 -23.24 -7.54
C SER A 759 -2.95 -23.34 -6.45
N VAL A 760 -3.39 -23.46 -5.20
CA VAL A 760 -2.51 -23.54 -4.01
C VAL A 760 -2.60 -24.94 -3.38
N GLN A 761 -1.46 -25.51 -2.99
CA GLN A 761 -1.38 -26.86 -2.43
C GLN A 761 -1.80 -26.88 -0.96
N GLU A 762 -2.80 -27.70 -0.63
CA GLU A 762 -3.12 -28.03 0.75
C GLU A 762 -2.09 -29.04 1.28
N VAL A 763 -1.11 -28.54 2.03
CA VAL A 763 0.05 -29.34 2.47
C VAL A 763 -0.32 -30.54 3.35
N GLU A 764 -1.43 -30.47 4.13
CA GLU A 764 -1.97 -31.63 4.86
C GLU A 764 -2.36 -32.81 3.94
N LYS A 765 -2.65 -32.57 2.65
CA LYS A 765 -3.15 -33.56 1.69
C LYS A 765 -2.27 -33.75 0.44
N GLY A 766 -1.37 -32.81 0.15
CA GLY A 766 -0.60 -32.75 -1.10
C GLY A 766 -1.41 -32.33 -2.33
N VAL A 767 -2.70 -31.99 -2.17
CA VAL A 767 -3.63 -31.70 -3.26
C VAL A 767 -3.65 -30.20 -3.58
N TYR A 768 -3.54 -29.84 -4.86
CA TYR A 768 -3.77 -28.47 -5.32
C TYR A 768 -5.26 -28.13 -5.33
N ARG A 769 -5.60 -26.96 -4.79
CA ARG A 769 -6.95 -26.42 -4.72
C ARG A 769 -7.02 -25.13 -5.54
N GLN A 770 -8.02 -25.03 -6.41
CA GLN A 770 -8.20 -23.89 -7.30
C GLN A 770 -8.55 -22.61 -6.50
N VAL A 771 -8.08 -21.47 -7.01
CA VAL A 771 -8.32 -20.14 -6.45
C VAL A 771 -8.83 -19.23 -7.57
N LEU A 772 -8.03 -19.05 -8.61
CA LEU A 772 -8.28 -18.13 -9.72
C LEU A 772 -8.09 -18.89 -11.02
N TYR A 773 -9.16 -19.10 -11.78
CA TYR A 773 -9.06 -19.76 -13.07
C TYR A 773 -8.35 -18.88 -14.11
N LYS A 774 -8.61 -17.56 -14.08
CA LYS A 774 -8.13 -16.60 -15.09
C LYS A 774 -8.24 -15.17 -14.55
N GLY A 775 -7.14 -14.41 -14.49
CA GLY A 775 -7.12 -13.06 -13.90
C GLY A 775 -6.21 -12.06 -14.61
N PHE A 776 -6.65 -10.79 -14.70
CA PHE A 776 -6.07 -9.76 -15.57
C PHE A 776 -6.62 -8.35 -15.42
N VAL A 777 -5.99 -7.31 -16.01
CA VAL A 777 -6.63 -6.00 -16.27
C VAL A 777 -7.34 -5.94 -17.61
N SER A 778 -8.64 -6.27 -17.66
CA SER A 778 -9.49 -6.24 -18.85
C SER A 778 -9.39 -4.96 -19.70
N GLU A 779 -9.40 -3.78 -19.08
CA GLU A 779 -9.35 -2.50 -19.79
C GLU A 779 -8.75 -1.38 -18.93
N LEU A 780 -8.17 -0.39 -19.61
CA LEU A 780 -7.64 0.85 -19.04
C LEU A 780 -8.52 2.01 -19.52
N PHE A 781 -8.82 3.01 -18.67
CA PHE A 781 -9.54 4.22 -19.09
C PHE A 781 -8.84 5.48 -18.62
N VAL A 782 -8.44 6.34 -19.57
CA VAL A 782 -7.61 7.53 -19.34
C VAL A 782 -8.29 8.81 -19.86
N PRO A 783 -9.31 9.34 -19.15
CA PRO A 783 -9.98 10.58 -19.54
C PRO A 783 -9.17 11.82 -19.13
N TYR A 784 -8.82 12.66 -20.12
CA TYR A 784 -8.33 14.01 -19.88
C TYR A 784 -9.48 14.99 -19.63
N GLN A 785 -9.21 16.01 -18.83
CA GLN A 785 -10.21 16.95 -18.30
C GLN A 785 -10.17 18.34 -18.97
N ASP A 786 -9.44 18.49 -20.07
CA ASP A 786 -9.46 19.70 -20.89
C ASP A 786 -10.53 19.59 -21.99
N PRO A 787 -11.57 20.47 -21.99
CA PRO A 787 -12.67 20.39 -22.92
C PRO A 787 -12.42 21.12 -24.27
N THR A 788 -11.24 21.70 -24.53
CA THR A 788 -10.98 22.42 -25.79
C THR A 788 -10.74 21.49 -26.99
N GLU A 789 -10.89 21.99 -28.23
CA GLU A 789 -10.82 21.23 -29.50
C GLU A 789 -9.61 20.27 -29.63
N GLU A 790 -8.45 20.68 -29.11
CA GLU A 790 -7.20 19.92 -29.13
C GLU A 790 -7.15 18.75 -28.12
N TRP A 791 -8.05 18.72 -27.13
CA TRP A 791 -7.99 17.80 -25.98
C TRP A 791 -9.28 17.03 -25.65
N TYR A 792 -10.48 17.55 -25.93
CA TYR A 792 -11.76 16.99 -25.43
C TYR A 792 -11.96 15.49 -25.69
N TYR A 793 -11.40 15.01 -26.80
CA TYR A 793 -11.51 13.65 -27.32
C TYR A 793 -10.48 12.68 -26.72
N ARG A 794 -9.42 13.19 -26.07
CA ARG A 794 -8.35 12.38 -25.45
C ARG A 794 -8.91 11.69 -24.21
N THR A 795 -9.50 10.53 -24.46
CA THR A 795 -10.20 9.70 -23.48
C THR A 795 -9.91 8.25 -23.82
N TYR A 796 -8.64 7.89 -23.64
CA TYR A 796 -8.05 6.68 -24.22
C TYR A 796 -8.53 5.42 -23.50
N PHE A 797 -8.66 4.33 -24.27
CA PHE A 797 -8.95 2.99 -23.77
C PHE A 797 -7.80 2.07 -24.14
N ASP A 798 -6.78 1.96 -23.28
CA ASP A 798 -5.45 1.59 -23.75
C ASP A 798 -5.33 0.13 -24.21
N ALA A 799 -6.15 -0.80 -23.69
CA ALA A 799 -6.21 -2.15 -24.26
C ALA A 799 -7.08 -2.21 -25.53
N GLY A 800 -8.25 -1.58 -25.48
CA GLY A 800 -9.23 -1.59 -26.57
C GLY A 800 -8.77 -0.88 -27.84
N GLU A 801 -8.11 0.27 -27.70
CA GLU A 801 -7.70 1.16 -28.79
C GLU A 801 -6.24 0.94 -29.22
N TYR A 802 -5.32 0.65 -28.30
CA TYR A 802 -3.87 0.51 -28.59
C TYR A 802 -3.29 -0.89 -28.33
N GLY A 803 -3.85 -1.66 -27.39
CA GLY A 803 -3.42 -3.02 -27.02
C GLY A 803 -2.17 -2.99 -26.16
N LEU A 804 -2.26 -3.59 -24.97
CA LEU A 804 -1.19 -3.50 -23.97
C LEU A 804 -0.10 -4.53 -24.24
N GLY A 805 -0.46 -5.74 -24.67
CA GLY A 805 0.46 -6.73 -25.26
C GLY A 805 1.12 -6.19 -26.54
N LEU A 806 0.35 -5.56 -27.44
CA LEU A 806 0.90 -4.89 -28.63
C LEU A 806 1.87 -3.74 -28.28
N SER A 807 1.66 -3.08 -27.14
CA SER A 807 2.51 -1.99 -26.62
C SER A 807 3.53 -2.47 -25.59
N ALA A 808 3.79 -3.78 -25.48
CA ALA A 808 4.70 -4.33 -24.48
C ALA A 808 6.17 -3.95 -24.78
N ALA A 809 6.86 -3.45 -23.77
CA ALA A 809 8.28 -3.09 -23.87
C ALA A 809 9.16 -4.30 -23.52
N SER A 810 10.29 -4.45 -24.21
CA SER A 810 11.33 -5.42 -23.82
C SER A 810 11.97 -5.01 -22.50
N LEU A 811 11.84 -5.85 -21.48
CA LEU A 811 12.35 -5.60 -20.13
C LEU A 811 13.89 -5.64 -20.11
N GLN A 812 14.48 -4.61 -19.52
CA GLN A 812 15.93 -4.44 -19.36
C GLN A 812 16.43 -5.24 -18.15
N PRO A 813 17.26 -6.28 -18.34
CA PRO A 813 17.80 -7.06 -17.23
C PRO A 813 18.62 -6.21 -16.27
N LEU A 814 18.57 -6.55 -14.99
CA LEU A 814 19.20 -5.83 -13.87
C LEU A 814 18.60 -4.45 -13.54
N ILE A 815 17.58 -3.98 -14.27
CA ILE A 815 16.94 -2.66 -14.00
C ILE A 815 15.41 -2.73 -13.97
N ASP A 816 14.73 -3.24 -15.00
CA ASP A 816 13.28 -3.51 -14.95
C ASP A 816 12.98 -4.74 -14.06
N CYS A 817 13.96 -5.63 -13.92
CA CYS A 817 13.87 -6.90 -13.21
C CYS A 817 15.22 -7.25 -12.54
N PRO A 818 15.23 -7.86 -11.34
CA PRO A 818 16.44 -8.15 -10.59
C PRO A 818 17.27 -9.31 -11.19
N ALA A 819 18.50 -9.47 -10.69
CA ALA A 819 19.49 -10.43 -11.19
C ALA A 819 19.06 -11.91 -11.14
N ASN A 820 18.10 -12.25 -10.29
CA ASN A 820 17.54 -13.60 -10.17
C ASN A 820 16.34 -13.87 -11.10
N ALA A 821 15.94 -12.93 -11.96
CA ALA A 821 14.83 -13.14 -12.89
C ALA A 821 15.12 -14.21 -13.96
N GLU A 822 14.08 -14.94 -14.36
CA GLU A 822 13.98 -15.57 -15.68
C GLU A 822 13.17 -14.67 -16.62
N PHE A 823 13.41 -14.75 -17.93
CA PHE A 823 12.70 -13.95 -18.94
C PHE A 823 11.95 -14.84 -19.94
N MET A 824 10.78 -14.39 -20.38
CA MET A 824 9.98 -15.05 -21.41
C MET A 824 9.69 -14.09 -22.57
N ASP A 825 9.56 -14.63 -23.79
CA ASP A 825 9.35 -13.86 -25.01
C ASP A 825 7.87 -13.87 -25.45
N GLY A 826 7.37 -12.73 -25.92
CA GLY A 826 6.02 -12.59 -26.47
C GLY A 826 5.98 -12.68 -27.99
N TYR A 827 4.84 -13.08 -28.55
CA TYR A 827 4.60 -13.10 -30.00
C TYR A 827 3.22 -12.57 -30.34
N TYR A 828 3.14 -11.66 -31.31
CA TYR A 828 1.87 -11.15 -31.84
C TYR A 828 1.83 -11.21 -33.38
N ALA A 829 0.65 -11.03 -33.97
CA ALA A 829 0.47 -10.95 -35.41
C ALA A 829 0.50 -9.49 -35.89
N ASN A 830 1.38 -9.19 -36.85
CA ASN A 830 1.46 -7.95 -37.60
C ASN A 830 0.16 -7.70 -38.41
N GLN A 831 -0.02 -6.50 -38.99
CA GLN A 831 -1.15 -6.15 -39.84
C GLN A 831 -1.33 -7.10 -41.06
N ASP A 832 -0.25 -7.72 -41.55
CA ASP A 832 -0.29 -8.71 -42.64
C ASP A 832 -0.42 -10.17 -42.16
N GLY A 833 -0.48 -10.39 -40.84
CA GLY A 833 -0.51 -11.71 -40.20
C GLY A 833 0.86 -12.32 -39.92
N THR A 834 1.98 -11.66 -40.25
CA THR A 834 3.32 -12.18 -39.92
C THR A 834 3.58 -12.16 -38.40
N PRO A 835 4.24 -13.19 -37.83
CA PRO A 835 4.53 -13.23 -36.41
C PRO A 835 5.69 -12.31 -36.04
N VAL A 836 5.44 -11.35 -35.15
CA VAL A 836 6.45 -10.44 -34.58
C VAL A 836 6.80 -10.91 -33.18
N LYS A 837 8.10 -10.95 -32.87
CA LYS A 837 8.63 -11.34 -31.56
C LYS A 837 8.94 -10.10 -30.71
N ILE A 838 8.39 -10.04 -29.50
CA ILE A 838 8.82 -9.12 -28.45
C ILE A 838 9.76 -9.91 -27.53
N LYS A 839 11.02 -9.48 -27.41
CA LYS A 839 11.97 -10.13 -26.49
C LYS A 839 11.68 -9.72 -25.05
N ASN A 840 11.93 -10.60 -24.08
CA ASN A 840 11.83 -10.28 -22.65
C ASN A 840 10.50 -9.57 -22.30
N VAL A 841 9.36 -10.10 -22.74
CA VAL A 841 8.05 -9.48 -22.51
C VAL A 841 7.58 -9.65 -21.06
N PHE A 842 7.98 -10.76 -20.44
CA PHE A 842 7.80 -11.04 -19.03
C PHE A 842 9.13 -11.29 -18.35
N CYS A 843 9.16 -11.02 -17.05
CA CYS A 843 10.17 -11.58 -16.17
C CYS A 843 9.52 -12.19 -14.93
N VAL A 844 10.12 -13.27 -14.43
CA VAL A 844 9.65 -14.06 -13.28
C VAL A 844 10.78 -14.12 -12.26
N PHE A 845 10.54 -13.67 -11.03
CA PHE A 845 11.57 -13.62 -9.99
C PHE A 845 11.00 -13.83 -8.58
N GLU A 846 11.85 -14.31 -7.66
CA GLU A 846 11.54 -14.27 -6.23
C GLU A 846 11.97 -12.93 -5.65
N ARG A 847 11.04 -12.20 -5.02
CA ARG A 847 11.27 -10.94 -4.32
C ARG A 847 11.52 -11.21 -2.84
N TYR A 848 12.56 -10.59 -2.30
CA TYR A 848 12.82 -10.47 -0.87
C TYR A 848 13.07 -8.99 -0.54
N SER A 849 12.12 -8.36 0.15
CA SER A 849 12.15 -6.93 0.50
C SER A 849 12.73 -6.65 1.89
N GLY A 850 13.25 -7.68 2.57
CA GLY A 850 13.58 -7.64 4.00
C GLY A 850 12.37 -7.79 4.93
N ASP A 851 11.17 -8.07 4.42
CA ASP A 851 9.92 -8.09 5.20
C ASP A 851 9.68 -9.45 5.89
N SER A 852 8.85 -9.47 6.93
CA SER A 852 8.48 -10.69 7.66
C SER A 852 7.12 -11.24 7.20
N SER A 853 7.07 -12.53 6.88
CA SER A 853 5.85 -13.26 6.53
C SER A 853 4.94 -13.46 7.75
N TRP A 854 5.57 -13.80 8.88
CA TRP A 854 4.96 -13.89 10.19
C TRP A 854 6.03 -13.74 11.26
N ARG A 855 5.70 -13.11 12.39
CA ARG A 855 6.57 -13.03 13.57
C ARG A 855 5.78 -12.82 14.87
N HIS A 856 6.35 -13.24 15.99
CA HIS A 856 5.88 -12.93 17.35
C HIS A 856 7.02 -12.97 18.37
N THR A 857 6.94 -12.12 19.41
CA THR A 857 7.80 -12.17 20.60
C THR A 857 6.95 -12.32 21.86
N GLU A 858 6.82 -13.54 22.37
CA GLU A 858 6.09 -13.78 23.63
C GLU A 858 6.93 -13.32 24.83
N THR A 859 6.34 -12.50 25.69
CA THR A 859 6.94 -11.93 26.91
C THR A 859 6.11 -12.16 28.17
N GLY A 860 4.85 -12.60 28.03
CA GLY A 860 3.92 -12.81 29.15
C GLY A 860 4.20 -14.06 29.98
N ILE A 861 5.14 -14.92 29.56
CA ILE A 861 5.57 -16.12 30.30
C ILE A 861 6.66 -15.72 31.31
N PRO A 862 6.43 -15.83 32.64
CA PRO A 862 7.38 -15.35 33.64
C PRO A 862 8.80 -15.93 33.48
N GLY A 863 9.77 -15.03 33.29
CA GLY A 863 11.18 -15.40 33.13
C GLY A 863 11.56 -16.00 31.76
N GLN A 864 10.69 -15.92 30.75
CA GLN A 864 10.98 -16.40 29.40
C GLN A 864 10.61 -15.34 28.36
N VAL A 865 11.51 -15.11 27.40
CA VAL A 865 11.22 -14.34 26.17
C VAL A 865 11.37 -15.30 25.00
N VAL A 866 10.37 -15.38 24.14
CA VAL A 866 10.32 -16.36 23.04
C VAL A 866 9.96 -15.66 21.74
N THR A 867 11.00 -15.33 20.97
CA THR A 867 10.87 -14.75 19.63
C THR A 867 10.96 -15.83 18.56
N GLU A 868 10.08 -15.77 17.57
CA GLU A 868 10.16 -16.55 16.32
C GLU A 868 9.76 -15.60 15.17
N VAL A 869 10.56 -15.61 14.09
CA VAL A 869 10.41 -14.71 12.93
C VAL A 869 10.60 -15.52 11.65
N ARG A 870 9.83 -15.22 10.61
CA ARG A 870 9.90 -15.88 9.29
C ARG A 870 9.97 -14.82 8.19
N PRO A 871 10.99 -14.83 7.31
CA PRO A 871 11.07 -13.86 6.21
C PRO A 871 9.96 -14.11 5.18
N GLU A 872 9.45 -13.02 4.60
CA GLU A 872 8.55 -13.07 3.44
C GLU A 872 9.37 -13.20 2.15
N ILE A 873 9.05 -14.22 1.37
CA ILE A 873 9.52 -14.39 -0.01
C ILE A 873 8.28 -14.58 -0.86
N SER A 874 8.15 -13.78 -1.90
CA SER A 874 7.05 -13.83 -2.87
C SER A 874 7.58 -14.10 -4.28
N LEU A 875 6.76 -14.73 -5.12
CA LEU A 875 7.06 -14.83 -6.55
C LEU A 875 6.35 -13.70 -7.30
N VAL A 876 7.08 -12.96 -8.11
CA VAL A 876 6.57 -11.88 -8.96
C VAL A 876 6.64 -12.29 -10.42
N VAL A 877 5.53 -12.13 -11.13
CA VAL A 877 5.50 -12.08 -12.59
C VAL A 877 5.29 -10.63 -13.01
N ARG A 878 6.24 -10.08 -13.77
CA ARG A 878 6.21 -8.69 -14.24
C ARG A 878 6.12 -8.58 -15.75
N MET A 879 5.38 -7.55 -16.20
CA MET A 879 5.33 -7.05 -17.58
C MET A 879 5.41 -5.51 -17.55
N VAL A 880 5.85 -4.88 -18.66
CA VAL A 880 5.66 -3.43 -18.86
C VAL A 880 5.05 -3.15 -20.23
N SER A 881 4.07 -2.24 -20.29
CA SER A 881 3.50 -1.72 -21.55
C SER A 881 3.73 -0.21 -21.68
N SER A 882 4.27 0.25 -22.80
CA SER A 882 4.56 1.67 -23.07
C SER A 882 3.57 2.22 -24.10
N VAL A 883 2.47 2.83 -23.63
CA VAL A 883 1.40 3.38 -24.50
C VAL A 883 1.63 4.87 -24.73
N GLY A 884 2.37 5.18 -25.79
CA GLY A 884 2.75 6.55 -26.12
C GLY A 884 3.63 7.14 -25.03
N ASN A 885 3.10 8.09 -24.26
CA ASN A 885 3.83 8.74 -23.17
C ASN A 885 3.77 7.98 -21.82
N TYR A 886 2.96 6.93 -21.68
CA TYR A 886 2.74 6.23 -20.40
C TYR A 886 3.47 4.88 -20.34
N ASP A 887 4.05 4.53 -19.18
CA ASP A 887 4.72 3.24 -18.92
C ASP A 887 4.08 2.47 -17.76
N TYR A 888 3.30 1.44 -18.11
CA TYR A 888 2.50 0.63 -17.20
C TYR A 888 3.24 -0.62 -16.72
N ILE A 889 3.84 -0.57 -15.53
CA ILE A 889 4.41 -1.76 -14.88
C ILE A 889 3.27 -2.59 -14.25
N THR A 890 3.19 -3.87 -14.60
CA THR A 890 2.22 -4.85 -14.08
C THR A 890 2.93 -5.90 -13.24
N ASP A 891 2.54 -6.05 -11.98
CA ASP A 891 3.06 -7.09 -11.07
C ASP A 891 1.91 -8.02 -10.62
N TRP A 892 2.07 -9.32 -10.86
CA TRP A 892 1.32 -10.38 -10.19
C TRP A 892 2.22 -11.04 -9.14
N GLU A 893 1.86 -10.91 -7.86
CA GLU A 893 2.63 -11.42 -6.73
C GLU A 893 1.91 -12.55 -6.02
N PHE A 894 2.56 -13.70 -5.93
CA PHE A 894 2.09 -14.88 -5.19
C PHE A 894 2.87 -14.99 -3.88
N LYS A 895 2.17 -15.19 -2.77
CA LYS A 895 2.74 -15.31 -1.42
C LYS A 895 2.52 -16.71 -0.87
N THR A 896 3.47 -17.20 -0.07
CA THR A 896 3.41 -18.54 0.56
C THR A 896 2.20 -18.71 1.50
N SER A 897 1.70 -17.59 2.04
CA SER A 897 0.45 -17.47 2.80
C SER A 897 -0.81 -17.93 2.05
N GLY A 898 -0.76 -18.03 0.72
CA GLY A 898 -1.94 -18.17 -0.15
C GLY A 898 -2.51 -16.84 -0.63
N SER A 899 -1.91 -15.69 -0.31
CA SER A 899 -2.33 -14.42 -0.90
C SER A 899 -1.86 -14.29 -2.36
N ILE A 900 -2.74 -13.78 -3.23
CA ILE A 900 -2.38 -13.20 -4.53
C ILE A 900 -2.55 -11.68 -4.39
N LYS A 901 -1.56 -10.90 -4.83
CA LYS A 901 -1.59 -9.43 -4.82
C LYS A 901 -1.25 -8.91 -6.21
N VAL A 902 -2.02 -7.94 -6.70
CA VAL A 902 -1.89 -7.38 -8.05
C VAL A 902 -1.77 -5.86 -8.01
N TRP A 903 -0.81 -5.30 -8.75
CA TRP A 903 -0.65 -3.85 -8.90
C TRP A 903 0.18 -3.50 -10.15
N VAL A 904 0.46 -2.21 -10.25
CA VAL A 904 0.00 -1.35 -11.36
C VAL A 904 0.75 -0.04 -11.13
N SER A 905 1.83 0.24 -11.85
CA SER A 905 2.75 1.35 -11.53
C SER A 905 3.31 2.14 -12.73
N LEU A 906 2.50 3.09 -13.24
CA LEU A 906 2.82 4.53 -13.25
C LEU A 906 4.27 4.98 -13.28
N THR A 907 4.86 5.04 -14.47
CA THR A 907 5.94 6.00 -14.75
C THR A 907 5.82 6.60 -16.16
N GLY A 908 6.91 6.83 -16.90
CA GLY A 908 6.88 7.49 -18.20
C GLY A 908 6.84 9.02 -18.10
N ILE A 909 6.07 9.65 -18.99
CA ILE A 909 6.08 11.09 -19.27
C ILE A 909 4.66 11.67 -19.21
N LEU A 910 4.50 12.88 -18.67
CA LEU A 910 3.23 13.61 -18.70
C LEU A 910 2.97 14.16 -20.11
N ALA A 911 1.77 13.93 -20.66
CA ALA A 911 1.31 14.72 -21.79
C ALA A 911 1.00 16.15 -21.33
N VAL A 912 1.53 17.15 -22.06
CA VAL A 912 1.39 18.57 -21.72
C VAL A 912 0.74 19.38 -22.84
N LYS A 913 0.19 20.52 -22.46
CA LYS A 913 -0.43 21.55 -23.31
C LYS A 913 0.47 22.78 -23.38
N GLY A 914 0.68 23.29 -24.59
CA GLY A 914 1.41 24.54 -24.82
C GLY A 914 0.60 25.77 -24.42
N THR A 915 1.22 26.75 -23.76
CA THR A 915 0.56 28.01 -23.35
C THR A 915 1.48 29.22 -23.46
N THR A 916 0.91 30.42 -23.52
CA THR A 916 1.65 31.69 -23.39
C THR A 916 2.17 31.95 -21.97
N TYR A 917 1.64 31.28 -20.95
CA TYR A 917 2.02 31.53 -19.56
C TYR A 917 3.45 31.08 -19.23
N THR A 918 4.23 31.98 -18.64
CA THR A 918 5.59 31.72 -18.15
C THR A 918 5.67 31.64 -16.62
N ASN A 919 4.66 32.13 -15.91
CA ASN A 919 4.55 32.07 -14.44
C ASN A 919 3.08 32.00 -13.99
N VAL A 920 2.80 31.35 -12.85
CA VAL A 920 1.44 31.21 -12.29
C VAL A 920 0.75 32.54 -11.99
N GLY A 921 1.49 33.60 -11.65
CA GLY A 921 0.94 34.95 -11.41
C GLY A 921 0.40 35.66 -12.66
N GLN A 922 0.52 35.06 -13.84
CA GLN A 922 -0.09 35.56 -15.09
C GLN A 922 -1.47 34.94 -15.35
N VAL A 923 -1.84 33.88 -14.63
CA VAL A 923 -3.12 33.19 -14.74
C VAL A 923 -4.17 34.01 -14.01
N LYS A 924 -5.34 34.25 -14.62
CA LYS A 924 -6.41 35.02 -13.97
C LYS A 924 -7.06 34.16 -12.89
N LYS A 925 -7.54 34.80 -11.81
CA LYS A 925 -8.12 34.11 -10.64
C LYS A 925 -9.28 33.15 -11.01
N ASP A 926 -10.06 33.52 -12.03
CA ASP A 926 -11.26 32.80 -12.46
C ASP A 926 -11.03 31.98 -13.76
N GLU A 927 -9.77 31.75 -14.15
CA GLU A 927 -9.40 31.05 -15.37
C GLU A 927 -8.90 29.62 -15.07
N ASP A 928 -9.66 28.63 -15.52
CA ASP A 928 -9.27 27.22 -15.40
C ASP A 928 -8.27 26.84 -16.52
N LEU A 929 -7.10 26.33 -16.11
CA LEU A 929 -6.09 25.80 -17.03
C LEU A 929 -6.36 24.35 -17.45
N TYR A 930 -7.35 23.69 -16.84
CA TYR A 930 -7.63 22.25 -16.93
C TYR A 930 -6.43 21.38 -16.53
N GLY A 931 -5.53 21.93 -15.73
CA GLY A 931 -4.23 21.35 -15.39
C GLY A 931 -3.42 22.25 -14.47
N THR A 932 -2.15 21.90 -14.29
CA THR A 932 -1.16 22.68 -13.53
C THR A 932 -0.07 23.21 -14.45
N LEU A 933 0.28 24.50 -14.36
CA LEU A 933 1.47 25.04 -15.02
C LEU A 933 2.72 24.43 -14.37
N LEU A 934 3.51 23.68 -15.13
CA LEU A 934 4.62 22.85 -14.61
C LEU A 934 5.96 23.58 -14.69
N VAL A 935 6.12 24.37 -15.74
CA VAL A 935 7.30 25.17 -16.11
C VAL A 935 6.82 26.17 -17.17
N GLU A 936 7.67 27.09 -17.59
CA GLU A 936 7.38 28.04 -18.67
C GLU A 936 6.74 27.36 -19.91
N ASN A 937 5.67 27.99 -20.41
CA ASN A 937 4.86 27.57 -21.56
C ASN A 937 4.17 26.19 -21.46
N THR A 938 4.18 25.53 -20.29
CA THR A 938 3.90 24.08 -20.21
C THR A 938 2.86 23.72 -19.12
N ILE A 939 1.66 23.30 -19.52
CA ILE A 939 0.59 22.85 -18.59
C ILE A 939 0.48 21.32 -18.62
N GLY A 940 0.58 20.67 -17.46
CA GLY A 940 0.22 19.27 -17.29
C GLY A 940 -1.27 19.14 -17.07
N VAL A 941 -1.98 18.59 -18.05
CA VAL A 941 -3.45 18.50 -18.06
C VAL A 941 -3.94 17.47 -17.04
N TYR A 942 -5.00 17.79 -16.29
CA TYR A 942 -5.62 16.86 -15.35
C TYR A 942 -6.24 15.67 -16.08
N HIS A 943 -6.06 14.46 -15.55
CA HIS A 943 -6.55 13.23 -16.17
C HIS A 943 -6.64 12.05 -15.20
N ASP A 944 -7.58 11.14 -15.47
CA ASP A 944 -7.72 9.88 -14.75
C ASP A 944 -7.08 8.71 -15.47
N HIS A 945 -7.15 7.56 -14.81
CA HIS A 945 -6.39 6.35 -15.05
C HIS A 945 -7.08 5.26 -14.21
N PHE A 946 -8.06 4.57 -14.80
CA PHE A 946 -8.81 3.46 -14.17
C PHE A 946 -8.37 2.11 -14.74
N VAL A 947 -8.33 1.07 -13.91
CA VAL A 947 -7.61 -0.19 -14.17
C VAL A 947 -8.52 -1.38 -13.91
N THR A 948 -9.45 -1.66 -14.82
CA THR A 948 -10.47 -2.69 -14.59
C THR A 948 -9.88 -4.09 -14.73
N TYR A 949 -9.61 -4.74 -13.60
CA TYR A 949 -9.35 -6.16 -13.49
C TYR A 949 -10.58 -7.03 -13.79
N TYR A 950 -10.39 -8.15 -14.49
CA TYR A 950 -11.27 -9.31 -14.52
C TYR A 950 -10.62 -10.45 -13.75
N LEU A 951 -11.42 -11.14 -12.92
CA LEU A 951 -11.02 -12.22 -12.03
C LEU A 951 -12.10 -13.33 -12.07
N ASP A 952 -11.87 -14.37 -12.85
CA ASP A 952 -12.73 -15.57 -12.90
C ASP A 952 -12.30 -16.53 -11.79
N MET A 953 -12.92 -16.37 -10.62
CA MET A 953 -12.59 -17.08 -9.39
C MET A 953 -13.20 -18.49 -9.39
N ASP A 954 -12.39 -19.49 -9.03
CA ASP A 954 -12.80 -20.91 -8.91
C ASP A 954 -12.42 -21.42 -7.50
N ILE A 955 -12.96 -20.80 -6.45
CA ILE A 955 -12.60 -21.11 -5.07
C ILE A 955 -12.94 -22.58 -4.75
N ASP A 956 -11.92 -23.44 -4.72
CA ASP A 956 -12.07 -24.89 -4.55
C ASP A 956 -13.07 -25.54 -5.53
N GLY A 957 -13.20 -24.93 -6.73
CA GLY A 957 -14.11 -25.29 -7.82
C GLY A 957 -15.15 -24.20 -8.18
N ASN A 958 -15.73 -24.31 -9.38
CA ASN A 958 -16.56 -23.28 -10.05
C ASN A 958 -18.00 -23.06 -9.51
N LYS A 959 -18.25 -23.32 -8.23
CA LYS A 959 -19.55 -23.05 -7.58
C LYS A 959 -19.35 -22.11 -6.41
N ASN A 960 -19.40 -20.82 -6.68
CA ASN A 960 -19.12 -19.77 -5.72
C ASN A 960 -20.34 -18.84 -5.54
N SER A 961 -20.27 -18.02 -4.51
CA SER A 961 -21.16 -16.88 -4.25
C SER A 961 -20.33 -15.69 -3.81
N PHE A 962 -20.79 -14.47 -4.12
CA PHE A 962 -20.22 -13.25 -3.56
C PHE A 962 -20.99 -12.84 -2.30
N VAL A 963 -20.28 -12.47 -1.24
CA VAL A 963 -20.85 -12.11 0.06
C VAL A 963 -20.23 -10.80 0.54
N GLN A 964 -21.10 -9.82 0.81
CA GLN A 964 -20.75 -8.59 1.49
C GLN A 964 -20.90 -8.82 3.01
N ALA A 965 -19.79 -8.94 3.73
CA ALA A 965 -19.76 -9.08 5.18
C ALA A 965 -19.66 -7.69 5.83
N LYS A 966 -20.82 -7.06 6.02
CA LYS A 966 -20.98 -5.66 6.44
C LYS A 966 -20.84 -5.50 7.94
N ILE A 967 -20.04 -4.52 8.36
CA ILE A 967 -19.78 -4.20 9.76
C ILE A 967 -20.83 -3.20 10.23
N LYS A 968 -21.67 -3.59 11.20
CA LYS A 968 -22.79 -2.78 11.67
C LYS A 968 -22.70 -2.53 13.17
N THR A 969 -22.75 -1.25 13.55
CA THR A 969 -22.68 -0.81 14.96
C THR A 969 -23.97 -1.16 15.70
N MET A 970 -23.85 -1.98 16.74
CA MET A 970 -24.92 -2.41 17.61
C MET A 970 -24.90 -1.61 18.91
N ARG A 971 -26.05 -1.05 19.30
CA ARG A 971 -26.20 -0.30 20.55
C ARG A 971 -26.64 -1.23 21.68
N VAL A 972 -25.96 -1.16 22.82
CA VAL A 972 -26.39 -1.83 24.05
C VAL A 972 -27.44 -0.96 24.74
N THR A 973 -28.60 -1.54 25.05
CA THR A 973 -29.78 -0.81 25.58
C THR A 973 -30.46 -1.49 26.76
N ASP A 974 -30.07 -2.73 27.07
CA ASP A 974 -30.63 -3.57 28.15
C ASP A 974 -29.86 -3.45 29.47
N GLY A 975 -28.68 -2.82 29.46
CA GLY A 975 -27.79 -2.71 30.63
C GLY A 975 -26.91 -3.94 30.85
N SER A 976 -26.81 -4.86 29.88
CA SER A 976 -25.96 -6.06 29.96
C SER A 976 -24.45 -5.77 30.02
N SER A 977 -24.03 -4.58 29.61
CA SER A 977 -22.63 -4.16 29.54
C SER A 977 -22.45 -2.67 29.92
N PRO A 978 -21.30 -2.28 30.51
CA PRO A 978 -20.88 -0.88 30.59
C PRO A 978 -20.58 -0.26 29.22
N ARG A 979 -20.29 -1.07 28.18
CA ARG A 979 -20.16 -0.62 26.79
C ARG A 979 -21.50 -0.15 26.25
N LYS A 980 -21.56 1.08 25.73
CA LYS A 980 -22.75 1.65 25.07
C LYS A 980 -22.98 1.09 23.66
N SER A 981 -21.94 0.56 23.02
CA SER A 981 -21.99 -0.07 21.70
C SER A 981 -20.78 -0.97 21.42
N HIS A 982 -20.96 -1.85 20.43
CA HIS A 982 -19.95 -2.66 19.75
C HIS A 982 -20.30 -2.72 18.25
N TRP A 983 -19.54 -3.46 17.43
CA TRP A 983 -19.99 -3.82 16.07
C TRP A 983 -20.07 -5.33 15.87
N THR A 984 -20.93 -5.74 14.94
CA THR A 984 -21.08 -7.14 14.49
C THR A 984 -21.06 -7.23 12.96
N VAL A 985 -21.01 -8.45 12.42
CA VAL A 985 -20.89 -8.72 10.99
C VAL A 985 -22.18 -9.31 10.42
N VAL A 986 -22.90 -8.53 9.61
CA VAL A 986 -24.07 -9.00 8.87
C VAL A 986 -23.65 -9.40 7.47
N LYS A 987 -23.80 -10.70 7.14
CA LYS A 987 -23.41 -11.28 5.85
C LYS A 987 -24.59 -11.25 4.87
N GLU A 988 -24.47 -10.43 3.84
CA GLU A 988 -25.45 -10.31 2.75
C GLU A 988 -24.87 -10.98 1.49
N THR A 989 -25.56 -11.99 0.95
CA THR A 989 -25.12 -12.70 -0.27
C THR A 989 -25.71 -12.00 -1.50
N ALA A 990 -24.91 -11.73 -2.52
CA ALA A 990 -25.41 -11.20 -3.77
C ALA A 990 -26.21 -12.27 -4.52
N GLU A 991 -27.52 -12.06 -4.68
CA GLU A 991 -28.37 -13.00 -5.42
C GLU A 991 -28.33 -12.75 -6.93
N THR A 992 -28.14 -11.49 -7.35
CA THR A 992 -28.12 -11.04 -8.75
C THR A 992 -26.92 -10.16 -9.06
N GLU A 993 -26.64 -9.97 -10.36
CA GLU A 993 -25.62 -9.02 -10.85
C GLU A 993 -25.84 -7.56 -10.41
N ALA A 994 -27.04 -7.18 -9.95
CA ALA A 994 -27.30 -5.85 -9.40
C ALA A 994 -26.75 -5.72 -7.96
N ASP A 995 -26.89 -6.76 -7.14
CA ASP A 995 -26.35 -6.85 -5.78
C ASP A 995 -24.81 -6.98 -5.77
N GLY A 996 -24.25 -7.37 -6.92
CA GLY A 996 -22.81 -7.45 -7.19
C GLY A 996 -22.11 -6.12 -7.46
N LYS A 997 -22.81 -4.98 -7.44
CA LYS A 997 -22.26 -3.64 -7.81
C LYS A 997 -21.91 -2.84 -6.57
N VAL A 998 -20.66 -2.94 -6.11
CA VAL A 998 -20.20 -2.34 -4.85
C VAL A 998 -19.59 -0.96 -5.08
N GLU A 999 -19.97 -0.02 -4.22
CA GLU A 999 -19.30 1.28 -4.07
C GLU A 999 -18.41 1.25 -2.83
N LEU A 1000 -17.09 1.21 -3.04
CA LEU A 1000 -16.13 1.16 -1.94
C LEU A 1000 -16.17 2.47 -1.14
N GLY A 1001 -16.26 2.34 0.19
CA GLY A 1001 -16.40 3.46 1.14
C GLY A 1001 -17.84 3.78 1.55
N SER A 1002 -18.87 3.31 0.83
CA SER A 1002 -20.28 3.62 1.14
C SER A 1002 -20.78 3.05 2.47
N GLU A 1003 -20.32 1.85 2.85
CA GLU A 1003 -20.39 1.29 4.20
C GLU A 1003 -19.18 0.37 4.45
N PRO A 1004 -18.71 0.19 5.71
CA PRO A 1004 -17.58 -0.69 5.98
C PRO A 1004 -17.96 -2.18 5.82
N ALA A 1005 -17.35 -2.87 4.86
CA ALA A 1005 -17.67 -4.26 4.55
C ALA A 1005 -16.46 -5.04 4.03
N ASN A 1006 -16.33 -6.30 4.46
CA ASN A 1006 -15.38 -7.25 3.87
C ASN A 1006 -16.04 -7.93 2.66
N LEU A 1007 -15.39 -7.87 1.50
CA LEU A 1007 -15.90 -8.43 0.25
C LEU A 1007 -15.35 -9.84 0.04
N LEU A 1008 -16.22 -10.85 0.06
CA LEU A 1008 -15.83 -12.26 0.09
C LEU A 1008 -16.31 -13.04 -1.14
N VAL A 1009 -15.46 -13.91 -1.66
CA VAL A 1009 -15.80 -14.91 -2.68
C VAL A 1009 -15.75 -16.27 -2.00
N VAL A 1010 -16.88 -16.98 -1.89
CA VAL A 1010 -17.01 -18.19 -1.06
C VAL A 1010 -17.57 -19.37 -1.84
N ASN A 1011 -17.13 -20.59 -1.51
CA ASN A 1011 -17.73 -21.83 -2.01
C ASN A 1011 -18.61 -22.46 -0.92
N THR A 1012 -19.92 -22.26 -1.05
CA THR A 1012 -20.95 -22.74 -0.12
C THR A 1012 -21.00 -24.27 0.06
N ASN A 1013 -20.41 -25.01 -0.89
CA ASN A 1013 -20.34 -26.47 -0.91
C ASN A 1013 -19.10 -27.00 -0.18
N LYS A 1014 -18.17 -26.12 0.24
CA LYS A 1014 -16.86 -26.49 0.81
C LYS A 1014 -16.68 -25.82 2.16
N LYS A 1015 -16.80 -26.61 3.22
CA LYS A 1015 -16.70 -26.15 4.62
C LYS A 1015 -15.35 -26.51 5.24
N THR A 1016 -14.86 -25.65 6.12
CA THR A 1016 -13.77 -25.91 7.06
C THR A 1016 -14.17 -26.93 8.14
N LYS A 1017 -13.19 -27.45 8.90
CA LYS A 1017 -13.39 -28.44 9.99
C LYS A 1017 -14.44 -27.98 11.05
N VAL A 1018 -14.69 -26.67 11.20
CA VAL A 1018 -15.67 -26.07 12.13
C VAL A 1018 -16.97 -25.56 11.48
N GLY A 1019 -17.07 -25.57 10.14
CA GLY A 1019 -18.29 -25.18 9.42
C GLY A 1019 -18.28 -23.82 8.72
N ASN A 1020 -17.23 -23.01 8.83
CA ASN A 1020 -17.07 -21.81 7.98
C ASN A 1020 -16.93 -22.22 6.50
N ASP A 1021 -17.49 -21.44 5.59
CA ASP A 1021 -17.24 -21.58 4.15
C ASP A 1021 -15.78 -21.29 3.79
N VAL A 1022 -15.26 -22.01 2.80
CA VAL A 1022 -13.96 -21.70 2.19
C VAL A 1022 -14.14 -20.49 1.28
N GLY A 1023 -13.28 -19.49 1.42
CA GLY A 1023 -13.36 -18.26 0.64
C GLY A 1023 -12.03 -17.52 0.50
N TYR A 1024 -12.02 -16.52 -0.38
CA TYR A 1024 -11.01 -15.46 -0.46
C TYR A 1024 -11.67 -14.11 -0.17
N GLN A 1025 -10.89 -13.16 0.36
CA GLN A 1025 -11.31 -11.79 0.57
C GLN A 1025 -10.66 -10.88 -0.47
N ILE A 1026 -11.43 -9.97 -1.07
CA ILE A 1026 -10.93 -8.87 -1.89
C ILE A 1026 -10.60 -7.72 -0.93
N ILE A 1027 -9.34 -7.28 -0.93
CA ILE A 1027 -8.86 -6.14 -0.13
C ILE A 1027 -8.27 -5.11 -1.08
N SER A 1028 -9.07 -4.10 -1.45
CA SER A 1028 -8.57 -2.99 -2.26
C SER A 1028 -7.70 -2.06 -1.41
N HIS A 1029 -6.65 -1.51 -2.02
CA HIS A 1029 -5.64 -0.68 -1.35
C HIS A 1029 -5.42 0.62 -2.14
N GLY A 1030 -5.54 1.77 -1.47
CA GLY A 1030 -5.31 3.09 -2.07
C GLY A 1030 -6.60 3.89 -2.33
N ALA A 1031 -6.50 4.97 -3.08
CA ALA A 1031 -7.62 5.87 -3.36
C ALA A 1031 -8.52 5.31 -4.47
N THR A 1032 -9.50 4.48 -4.08
CA THR A 1032 -10.44 3.78 -4.98
C THR A 1032 -11.49 4.73 -5.57
N ALA A 1033 -11.06 5.62 -6.47
CA ALA A 1033 -11.92 6.61 -7.11
C ALA A 1033 -12.94 5.98 -8.06
N ALA A 1034 -14.21 6.39 -7.95
CA ALA A 1034 -15.16 6.31 -9.06
C ALA A 1034 -14.98 7.54 -9.97
N SER A 1035 -15.30 7.40 -11.26
CA SER A 1035 -15.13 8.48 -12.23
C SER A 1035 -16.07 9.67 -11.96
N LEU A 1036 -15.47 10.86 -11.97
CA LEU A 1036 -16.13 12.13 -11.69
C LEU A 1036 -16.72 12.80 -12.94
N LEU A 1037 -16.59 12.20 -14.14
CA LEU A 1037 -17.35 12.63 -15.31
C LEU A 1037 -18.84 12.40 -15.06
N SER A 1038 -19.69 13.27 -15.60
CA SER A 1038 -21.15 13.10 -15.51
C SER A 1038 -21.63 11.95 -16.40
N ASP A 1039 -22.66 11.22 -15.95
CA ASP A 1039 -23.11 9.96 -16.56
C ASP A 1039 -23.67 10.14 -17.99
N ASP A 1040 -24.01 11.39 -18.36
CA ASP A 1040 -24.44 11.83 -19.68
C ASP A 1040 -23.29 12.23 -20.63
N ASP A 1041 -22.03 12.24 -20.17
CA ASP A 1041 -20.87 12.53 -21.02
C ASP A 1041 -20.44 11.30 -21.84
N TYR A 1042 -20.14 11.48 -23.11
CA TYR A 1042 -19.94 10.35 -24.03
C TYR A 1042 -18.77 9.42 -23.67
N PRO A 1043 -17.61 9.91 -23.17
CA PRO A 1043 -16.57 9.03 -22.63
C PRO A 1043 -17.04 8.26 -21.40
N GLN A 1044 -17.90 8.85 -20.56
CA GLN A 1044 -18.48 8.20 -19.39
C GLN A 1044 -19.55 7.16 -19.77
N ILE A 1045 -20.27 7.36 -20.87
CA ILE A 1045 -21.18 6.35 -21.45
C ILE A 1045 -20.36 5.15 -21.97
N ARG A 1046 -19.25 5.40 -22.69
CA ARG A 1046 -18.32 4.34 -23.16
C ARG A 1046 -17.73 3.55 -21.98
N ALA A 1047 -17.23 4.25 -20.96
CA ALA A 1047 -16.68 3.67 -19.74
C ALA A 1047 -17.69 3.61 -18.58
N SER A 1048 -18.98 3.32 -18.79
CA SER A 1048 -19.99 3.43 -17.72
C SER A 1048 -19.79 2.47 -16.54
N TYR A 1049 -18.93 1.46 -16.70
CA TYR A 1049 -18.43 0.62 -15.61
C TYR A 1049 -17.52 1.38 -14.62
N SER A 1050 -16.89 2.49 -15.03
CA SER A 1050 -15.97 3.31 -14.22
C SER A 1050 -16.65 4.04 -13.04
N LYS A 1051 -17.91 3.70 -12.74
CA LYS A 1051 -18.77 4.29 -11.71
C LYS A 1051 -18.89 3.45 -10.43
N LYS A 1052 -18.44 2.20 -10.43
CA LYS A 1052 -18.40 1.30 -9.26
C LYS A 1052 -17.10 0.50 -9.28
N GLN A 1053 -16.48 0.32 -8.12
CA GLN A 1053 -15.12 -0.22 -8.03
C GLN A 1053 -15.08 -1.76 -7.99
N VAL A 1054 -16.21 -2.42 -7.71
CA VAL A 1054 -16.36 -3.88 -7.86
C VAL A 1054 -17.71 -4.21 -8.52
N TRP A 1055 -17.66 -5.13 -9.46
CA TRP A 1055 -18.77 -5.72 -10.21
C TRP A 1055 -18.67 -7.23 -10.13
N VAL A 1056 -19.81 -7.92 -10.09
CA VAL A 1056 -19.88 -9.39 -10.06
C VAL A 1056 -20.93 -9.84 -11.07
N THR A 1057 -20.53 -10.71 -11.99
CA THR A 1057 -21.32 -11.16 -13.14
C THR A 1057 -21.45 -12.69 -13.17
N ALA A 1058 -22.50 -13.19 -13.82
CA ALA A 1058 -22.53 -14.61 -14.17
C ALA A 1058 -21.45 -14.88 -15.23
N TYR A 1059 -20.67 -15.96 -15.10
CA TYR A 1059 -19.62 -16.24 -16.09
C TYR A 1059 -20.20 -16.44 -17.48
N ASN A 1060 -19.76 -15.60 -18.43
CA ASN A 1060 -19.96 -15.79 -19.85
C ASN A 1060 -18.61 -15.72 -20.58
N LYS A 1061 -18.35 -16.71 -21.43
CA LYS A 1061 -17.14 -16.79 -22.27
C LYS A 1061 -16.89 -15.55 -23.12
N SER A 1062 -17.92 -14.85 -23.60
CA SER A 1062 -17.76 -13.64 -24.43
C SER A 1062 -17.45 -12.37 -23.63
N GLU A 1063 -17.69 -12.39 -22.33
CA GLU A 1063 -17.61 -11.20 -21.46
C GLU A 1063 -16.25 -11.22 -20.77
N GLN A 1064 -15.33 -10.44 -21.33
CA GLN A 1064 -13.90 -10.41 -20.98
C GLN A 1064 -13.25 -9.03 -21.07
N TRP A 1065 -13.98 -8.06 -21.61
CA TRP A 1065 -13.48 -6.77 -22.09
C TRP A 1065 -14.36 -5.64 -21.57
N ALA A 1066 -14.01 -5.01 -20.44
CA ALA A 1066 -14.91 -4.12 -19.70
C ALA A 1066 -15.58 -3.02 -20.56
N ALA A 1067 -14.89 -2.49 -21.58
CA ALA A 1067 -15.38 -1.49 -22.56
C ALA A 1067 -15.86 -2.05 -23.91
N GLY A 1068 -16.04 -3.37 -24.01
CA GLY A 1068 -16.49 -4.08 -25.20
C GLY A 1068 -15.39 -4.63 -26.10
N LEU A 1069 -15.81 -5.37 -27.14
CA LEU A 1069 -14.88 -5.96 -28.12
C LEU A 1069 -14.29 -4.91 -29.09
N TYR A 1070 -15.05 -3.87 -29.43
CA TYR A 1070 -14.70 -2.86 -30.43
C TYR A 1070 -14.73 -1.44 -29.85
N VAL A 1071 -13.64 -1.06 -29.16
CA VAL A 1071 -13.63 0.12 -28.30
C VAL A 1071 -13.38 1.43 -29.05
N ASP A 1072 -12.57 1.43 -30.11
CA ASP A 1072 -12.35 2.62 -30.95
C ASP A 1072 -13.67 3.11 -31.53
N GLN A 1073 -14.05 4.37 -31.25
CA GLN A 1073 -15.34 4.96 -31.64
C GLN A 1073 -16.60 4.18 -31.16
N SER A 1074 -16.50 3.45 -30.03
CA SER A 1074 -17.63 2.75 -29.38
C SER A 1074 -18.71 3.69 -28.83
N ARG A 1075 -19.92 3.17 -28.54
CA ARG A 1075 -21.05 3.96 -27.99
C ARG A 1075 -21.49 3.56 -26.58
N GLY A 1076 -20.74 2.69 -25.91
CA GLY A 1076 -21.13 2.13 -24.60
C GLY A 1076 -22.27 1.11 -24.70
N ASP A 1077 -22.48 0.53 -25.89
CA ASP A 1077 -23.54 -0.43 -26.23
C ASP A 1077 -23.14 -1.91 -26.01
N ASP A 1078 -21.84 -2.17 -25.81
CA ASP A 1078 -21.25 -3.45 -25.42
C ASP A 1078 -20.21 -3.16 -24.33
N ASN A 1079 -20.59 -3.22 -23.04
CA ASN A 1079 -19.68 -3.00 -21.92
C ASN A 1079 -20.21 -3.64 -20.63
N LEU A 1080 -19.38 -3.78 -19.58
CA LEU A 1080 -19.72 -4.43 -18.31
C LEU A 1080 -20.99 -3.87 -17.63
N ALA A 1081 -21.21 -2.56 -17.73
CA ALA A 1081 -22.37 -1.90 -17.16
C ALA A 1081 -23.67 -2.12 -17.98
N VAL A 1082 -23.57 -2.55 -19.24
CA VAL A 1082 -24.67 -3.08 -20.06
C VAL A 1082 -24.90 -4.56 -19.79
N TRP A 1083 -23.83 -5.38 -19.75
CA TRP A 1083 -23.95 -6.83 -19.54
C TRP A 1083 -24.65 -7.15 -18.22
N SER A 1084 -24.26 -6.47 -17.15
CA SER A 1084 -24.85 -6.59 -15.81
C SER A 1084 -26.25 -5.98 -15.65
N GLN A 1085 -26.99 -5.73 -16.74
CA GLN A 1085 -28.42 -5.36 -16.75
C GLN A 1085 -29.33 -6.55 -17.02
N ARG A 1086 -28.78 -7.76 -17.21
CA ARG A 1086 -29.59 -8.99 -17.34
C ARG A 1086 -30.24 -9.45 -16.04
N TYR A 1087 -29.69 -9.02 -14.90
CA TYR A 1087 -30.07 -9.48 -13.55
C TYR A 1087 -29.92 -11.00 -13.38
N ASP A 1088 -28.87 -11.59 -13.98
CA ASP A 1088 -28.61 -13.02 -13.87
C ASP A 1088 -28.35 -13.43 -12.41
N GLN A 1089 -28.91 -14.57 -11.99
CA GLN A 1089 -28.69 -15.09 -10.64
C GLN A 1089 -27.23 -15.53 -10.44
N LEU A 1090 -26.61 -15.14 -9.33
CA LEU A 1090 -25.20 -15.45 -8.99
C LEU A 1090 -25.04 -16.65 -8.04
N MET A 1091 -26.02 -16.93 -7.18
CA MET A 1091 -25.87 -17.88 -6.07
C MET A 1091 -25.42 -19.29 -6.48
N SER A 1092 -24.31 -19.77 -5.90
CA SER A 1092 -23.75 -21.12 -6.11
C SER A 1092 -23.49 -21.50 -7.57
N LYS A 1093 -23.31 -20.49 -8.45
CA LYS A 1093 -22.94 -20.65 -9.85
C LYS A 1093 -21.45 -20.41 -10.04
N HIS A 1094 -21.03 -20.46 -11.30
CA HIS A 1094 -19.74 -20.00 -11.78
C HIS A 1094 -19.84 -18.49 -12.01
N VAL A 1095 -19.02 -17.72 -11.29
CA VAL A 1095 -19.13 -16.27 -11.15
C VAL A 1095 -17.85 -15.59 -11.66
N GLY A 1096 -18.01 -14.66 -12.61
CA GLY A 1096 -16.96 -13.73 -13.00
C GLY A 1096 -16.98 -12.49 -12.11
N GLN A 1097 -15.84 -11.85 -11.93
CA GLN A 1097 -15.74 -10.60 -11.17
C GLN A 1097 -14.91 -9.59 -11.95
N GLU A 1098 -15.31 -8.32 -11.91
CA GLU A 1098 -14.51 -7.22 -12.45
C GLU A 1098 -14.32 -6.13 -11.37
N CYS A 1099 -13.08 -5.73 -11.10
CA CYS A 1099 -12.68 -4.82 -10.02
C CYS A 1099 -11.79 -3.70 -10.58
N MET A 1100 -11.78 -2.49 -10.02
CA MET A 1100 -11.04 -1.33 -10.58
C MET A 1100 -10.09 -0.66 -9.59
#